data_AF-A0A1X9Z335-F1
#
_entry.id   AF-A0A1X9Z335-F1
#
_cell.length_a   1.000
_cell.length_b   1.000
_cell.length_c   1.000
_cell.angle_alpha   90.00
_cell.angle_beta   90.00
_cell.angle_gamma   90.00
#
_symmetry.space_group_name_H-M   'P 1'
#
loop_
_entity.id
_entity.type
_entity.pdbx_description
1 polymer ?
#
loop_
_entity_poly.entity_id
_entity_poly.type
_entity_poly.pdbx_seq_one_letter_code
_entity_poly.pdbx_strand_id
1 'polypeptide(L)'
;MELINKTTVFEENQVLTAGQLNNTQQFLFQESRLTRIRLIGRGIVCGLHASYGENTVHISKGLGVTSWGFLISLGDCDLTHYKPYTLPDGLDYKYFNNAPLLELVTAENAAAMGAGPITGALVLSDYVVVLFLESAARDLKSCLGKSCDDLGKENTFTIRKLLIKRTDLININTSNKNKGGAMYPALYELETIDYPRALITPIAAANYPALVNTYLSPVAAILEKLTKQLAIIYSELPALTRHFPNYDFDSIRATWEAKLIELSAQYLSGKAYGFQYVYDAFEDIIKSYEELRCIAMHLNSVCLPDEDAFPMHLMLGSDTCPPSVFRQEFEYSPLFNEYKDWSKKLVTVFGRTLNMLTGFYDSQNEKNDRGILATPSKEKWQNIGKRALPIYFDRGIADFETYWNESLCHGCDNGKPLSYHYQLPLNLQTYGKSKLEAPLLYNFSDTTFFRMEGHLAIEEDVAVKQYERLQRNLNLPFKVRSIFMGEGGTTKNICRYPDLDSQYLVWRNVMLYYLNNLIKYSTLAEKMIARFDDVKDAAKDAVVGVNTKKETRFNAKAGGNETFNDTNGQTEKTSTFGNINNVFIKAGMVNERINQANYSRINNSKGRLEETPNDLQRDALNMVAQFNDNIEELIATLTLEFSDFDENRFKSVYTGLISLYVKGMKLMVKIINNEGNVELMAYLMAATIVHRALNVFMIRPYINIGTLTDIRSQRNKSLGTNISFYDYIRRAGAVEHLAGVNKGNTLLLLYHTGREIEYQTIGKAPVAVPVTHKETEIAEITKAEKTVKANYETRSAEIKTRIEEHENELGQVKIQYKEALAGRIEEINKRKVFTADEIKKEELAIKSELENKIRSLKSTGEDAVKTEALEKEYKERIVLLRKNTEADKTKELKELTGTMESELAEKLKVSEEVIEKARKEEAEALKEYEGHLKVLTEKRKAVEKGREKELEEIIVTGKRKRGDYLSKFEASFNEQYDKLVEEIGREGLPNIADNVIADFTLYEDDGCCECDAKDYRNKELTPLVAPISRFVVYTPSRINTAKIQVLNNLYHPGDYKVIVKNGPNLGSVKFEEEVYEPKPNLNKQILVYTLDPEKVAKDSRARRSVVAVDELEYAVIESETGNEVGTALITFFIGVGRIGQDTYELSGNVAYAKQFKITITDAAGAPIQQGEFTGNKYSFNLNPGKYHIVMEGIAPQGRQERDTEIVDEDVVENFDLGKK
;
A
#
# COMPACT_ATOMS: atom_id res chain seq x y z
N MET A 1 -49.22 35.92 -45.32
CA MET A 1 -49.95 35.32 -46.45
C MET A 1 -51.42 35.31 -46.13
N GLU A 2 -52.25 35.83 -47.04
CA GLU A 2 -53.71 35.79 -46.86
C GLU A 2 -54.21 34.38 -47.23
N LEU A 3 -55.05 33.78 -46.38
CA LEU A 3 -55.58 32.43 -46.60
C LEU A 3 -56.65 32.46 -47.70
N ILE A 4 -56.49 31.61 -48.70
CA ILE A 4 -57.48 31.36 -49.74
C ILE A 4 -58.59 30.53 -49.11
N ASN A 5 -59.72 31.17 -48.81
CA ASN A 5 -60.85 30.56 -48.12
C ASN A 5 -61.94 30.04 -49.06
N LYS A 6 -61.73 30.07 -50.38
CA LYS A 6 -62.69 29.63 -51.40
C LYS A 6 -61.97 28.87 -52.51
N THR A 7 -62.49 27.70 -52.87
CA THR A 7 -62.04 26.92 -54.03
C THR A 7 -63.21 26.60 -54.96
N THR A 8 -62.94 26.27 -56.22
CA THR A 8 -63.97 25.98 -57.23
C THR A 8 -64.41 24.52 -57.13
N VAL A 9 -65.71 24.25 -57.16
CA VAL A 9 -66.28 22.91 -57.38
C VAL A 9 -66.80 22.85 -58.81
N PHE A 10 -66.42 21.81 -59.56
CA PHE A 10 -66.77 21.67 -60.98
C PHE A 10 -68.04 20.83 -61.17
N GLU A 11 -68.92 21.26 -62.06
CA GLU A 11 -70.14 20.54 -62.44
C GLU A 11 -70.02 19.92 -63.84
N GLU A 12 -70.83 18.89 -64.13
CA GLU A 12 -70.84 18.26 -65.45
C GLU A 12 -71.21 19.25 -66.56
N ASN A 13 -70.53 19.14 -67.70
CA ASN A 13 -70.69 20.01 -68.89
C ASN A 13 -70.38 21.51 -68.66
N GLN A 14 -69.73 21.87 -67.55
CA GLN A 14 -69.31 23.24 -67.26
C GLN A 14 -68.15 23.70 -68.17
N VAL A 15 -68.21 24.95 -68.66
CA VAL A 15 -67.08 25.64 -69.32
C VAL A 15 -66.15 26.22 -68.25
N LEU A 16 -64.89 25.79 -68.21
CA LEU A 16 -63.90 26.22 -67.21
C LEU A 16 -63.21 27.53 -67.62
N THR A 17 -63.19 28.51 -66.70
CA THR A 17 -62.45 29.77 -66.89
C THR A 17 -61.04 29.68 -66.33
N ALA A 18 -60.11 30.47 -66.88
CA ALA A 18 -58.75 30.59 -66.34
C ALA A 18 -58.76 31.01 -64.85
N GLY A 19 -59.71 31.88 -64.44
CA GLY A 19 -59.86 32.28 -63.04
C GLY A 19 -60.22 31.11 -62.11
N GLN A 20 -61.13 30.23 -62.54
CA GLN A 20 -61.53 29.04 -61.76
C GLN A 20 -60.39 28.03 -61.59
N LEU A 21 -59.64 27.79 -62.67
CA LEU A 21 -58.48 26.88 -62.64
C LEU A 21 -57.33 27.46 -61.82
N ASN A 22 -56.99 28.72 -62.03
CA ASN A 22 -55.93 29.41 -61.28
C ASN A 22 -56.26 29.49 -59.79
N ASN A 23 -57.52 29.76 -59.42
CA ASN A 23 -57.93 29.78 -58.01
C ASN A 23 -57.79 28.39 -57.36
N THR A 24 -58.23 27.33 -58.05
CA THR A 24 -58.09 25.95 -57.56
C THR A 24 -56.63 25.56 -57.39
N GLN A 25 -55.78 25.90 -58.37
CA GLN A 25 -54.34 25.67 -58.30
C GLN A 25 -53.70 26.44 -57.13
N GLN A 26 -54.03 27.73 -56.98
CA GLN A 26 -53.51 28.58 -55.91
C GLN A 26 -53.92 28.04 -54.52
N PHE A 27 -55.18 27.62 -54.36
CA PHE A 27 -55.66 27.00 -53.12
C PHE A 27 -54.87 25.73 -52.77
N LEU A 28 -54.77 24.76 -53.69
CA LEU A 28 -54.01 23.51 -53.46
C LEU A 28 -52.52 23.76 -53.21
N PHE A 29 -51.94 24.74 -53.91
CA PHE A 29 -50.54 25.13 -53.74
C PHE A 29 -50.32 25.78 -52.37
N GLN A 30 -51.24 26.62 -51.90
CA GLN A 30 -51.18 27.21 -50.58
C GLN A 30 -51.30 26.13 -49.49
N GLU A 31 -52.30 25.23 -49.56
CA GLU A 31 -52.47 24.14 -48.59
C GLU A 31 -51.23 23.24 -48.50
N SER A 32 -50.61 22.92 -49.63
CA SER A 32 -49.36 22.15 -49.68
C SER A 32 -48.19 22.87 -49.00
N ARG A 33 -48.08 24.19 -49.19
CA ARG A 33 -47.03 25.01 -48.57
C ARG A 33 -47.26 25.18 -47.08
N LEU A 34 -48.50 25.45 -46.66
CA LEU A 34 -48.91 25.54 -45.26
C LEU A 34 -48.66 24.23 -44.52
N THR A 35 -48.95 23.08 -45.14
CA THR A 35 -48.66 21.76 -44.58
C THR A 35 -47.17 21.62 -44.26
N ARG A 36 -46.28 21.99 -45.20
CA ARG A 36 -44.83 21.95 -44.96
C ARG A 36 -44.42 22.86 -43.81
N ILE A 37 -44.77 24.14 -43.85
CA ILE A 37 -44.24 25.11 -42.89
C ILE A 37 -44.90 25.07 -41.50
N ARG A 38 -46.16 24.62 -41.39
CA ARG A 38 -46.89 24.62 -40.10
C ARG A 38 -46.90 23.25 -39.42
N LEU A 39 -46.99 22.17 -40.19
CA LEU A 39 -47.06 20.81 -39.63
C LEU A 39 -45.72 20.09 -39.63
N ILE A 40 -44.81 20.37 -40.57
CA ILE A 40 -43.51 19.68 -40.67
C ILE A 40 -42.39 20.55 -40.10
N GLY A 41 -42.07 21.66 -40.78
CA GLY A 41 -40.99 22.56 -40.45
C GLY A 41 -40.46 23.34 -41.66
N ARG A 42 -39.50 24.23 -41.40
CA ARG A 42 -38.85 25.10 -42.39
C ARG A 42 -37.36 25.27 -42.08
N GLY A 43 -36.57 25.76 -43.03
CA GLY A 43 -35.11 25.86 -42.93
C GLY A 43 -34.40 24.72 -43.68
N ILE A 44 -33.11 24.54 -43.46
CA ILE A 44 -32.28 23.53 -44.12
C ILE A 44 -32.48 22.16 -43.46
N VAL A 45 -33.07 21.21 -44.17
CA VAL A 45 -33.38 19.85 -43.69
C VAL A 45 -32.10 19.01 -43.52
N CYS A 46 -31.25 19.02 -44.54
CA CYS A 46 -29.99 18.27 -44.55
C CYS A 46 -29.03 18.84 -45.61
N GLY A 47 -27.72 18.72 -45.38
CA GLY A 47 -26.71 19.19 -46.32
C GLY A 47 -26.74 20.71 -46.49
N LEU A 48 -26.51 21.18 -47.73
CA LEU A 48 -26.38 22.60 -48.08
C LEU A 48 -25.34 23.32 -47.19
N HIS A 49 -24.29 22.62 -46.78
CA HIS A 49 -23.13 23.22 -46.15
C HIS A 49 -22.29 23.91 -47.21
N ALA A 50 -21.95 25.18 -46.95
CA ALA A 50 -20.99 25.95 -47.73
C ALA A 50 -19.61 25.85 -47.07
N SER A 51 -18.60 25.43 -47.82
CA SER A 51 -17.20 25.42 -47.40
C SER A 51 -16.36 26.34 -48.30
N TYR A 52 -15.51 27.16 -47.69
CA TYR A 52 -14.80 28.23 -48.38
C TYR A 52 -13.33 27.85 -48.56
N GLY A 53 -12.91 27.57 -49.80
CA GLY A 53 -11.51 27.39 -50.18
C GLY A 53 -10.87 28.72 -50.62
N GLU A 54 -9.60 28.68 -51.00
CA GLU A 54 -8.85 29.90 -51.40
C GLU A 54 -9.50 30.61 -52.62
N ASN A 55 -9.89 29.84 -53.64
CA ASN A 55 -10.49 30.33 -54.88
C ASN A 55 -11.77 29.56 -55.27
N THR A 56 -12.39 28.87 -54.31
CA THR A 56 -13.57 28.04 -54.57
C THR A 56 -14.54 28.10 -53.39
N VAL A 57 -15.83 28.07 -53.68
CA VAL A 57 -16.89 27.86 -52.70
C VAL A 57 -17.61 26.57 -53.07
N HIS A 58 -17.52 25.57 -52.20
CA HIS A 58 -18.21 24.30 -52.39
C HIS A 58 -19.52 24.31 -51.60
N ILE A 59 -20.62 23.91 -52.25
CA ILE A 59 -21.90 23.68 -51.61
C ILE A 59 -22.24 22.20 -51.72
N SER A 60 -22.40 21.55 -50.57
CA SER A 60 -22.78 20.15 -50.50
C SER A 60 -24.23 19.91 -50.91
N LYS A 61 -24.49 18.72 -51.45
CA LYS A 61 -25.83 18.23 -51.79
C LYS A 61 -26.76 18.32 -50.58
N GLY A 62 -27.96 18.85 -50.79
CA GLY A 62 -28.92 18.98 -49.70
C GLY A 62 -30.26 19.55 -50.10
N LEU A 63 -31.08 19.77 -49.08
CA LEU A 63 -32.48 20.15 -49.17
C LEU A 63 -32.82 21.18 -48.09
N GLY A 64 -33.62 22.17 -48.46
CA GLY A 64 -34.24 23.09 -47.51
C GLY A 64 -35.61 23.57 -47.93
N VAL A 65 -36.34 24.13 -46.99
CA VAL A 65 -37.69 24.67 -47.16
C VAL A 65 -37.70 26.12 -46.71
N THR A 66 -38.13 27.05 -47.58
CA THR A 66 -38.21 28.46 -47.22
C THR A 66 -39.39 28.74 -46.29
N SER A 67 -39.45 29.91 -45.65
CA SER A 67 -40.59 30.28 -44.78
C SER A 67 -41.92 30.45 -45.53
N TRP A 68 -41.87 30.60 -46.85
CA TRP A 68 -43.04 30.53 -47.72
C TRP A 68 -43.37 29.10 -48.16
N GLY A 69 -42.59 28.08 -47.80
CA GLY A 69 -42.86 26.67 -48.12
C GLY A 69 -42.37 26.22 -49.49
N PHE A 70 -41.46 26.99 -50.12
CA PHE A 70 -40.77 26.55 -51.33
C PHE A 70 -39.64 25.58 -50.98
N LEU A 71 -39.46 24.57 -51.82
CA LEU A 71 -38.42 23.57 -51.67
C LEU A 71 -37.20 23.97 -52.50
N ILE A 72 -36.04 24.03 -51.86
CA ILE A 72 -34.74 24.29 -52.50
C ILE A 72 -33.93 23.00 -52.39
N SER A 73 -33.62 22.39 -53.53
CA SER A 73 -32.80 21.18 -53.63
C SER A 73 -31.61 21.46 -54.52
N LEU A 74 -30.41 21.12 -54.05
CA LEU A 74 -29.17 21.28 -54.79
C LEU A 74 -28.35 20.00 -54.71
N GLY A 75 -27.68 19.63 -55.81
CA GLY A 75 -26.60 18.65 -55.79
C GLY A 75 -25.29 19.26 -55.28
N ASP A 76 -24.22 18.47 -55.25
CA ASP A 76 -22.88 19.00 -54.98
C ASP A 76 -22.48 19.99 -56.07
N CYS A 77 -21.92 21.13 -55.67
CA CYS A 77 -21.61 22.23 -56.58
C CYS A 77 -20.34 22.96 -56.17
N ASP A 78 -19.33 22.94 -57.04
CA ASP A 78 -18.09 23.72 -56.90
C ASP A 78 -18.18 25.03 -57.69
N LEU A 79 -18.06 26.16 -56.99
CA LEU A 79 -18.21 27.49 -57.55
C LEU A 79 -16.87 28.22 -57.52
N THR A 80 -16.35 28.59 -58.68
CA THR A 80 -14.98 29.15 -58.82
C THR A 80 -14.97 30.55 -59.42
N HIS A 81 -16.14 31.06 -59.83
CA HIS A 81 -16.28 32.37 -60.47
C HIS A 81 -17.45 33.15 -59.85
N TYR A 82 -17.40 34.47 -59.96
CA TYR A 82 -18.44 35.35 -59.46
C TYR A 82 -18.69 36.57 -60.36
N LYS A 83 -19.87 37.17 -60.23
CA LYS A 83 -20.23 38.46 -60.84
C LYS A 83 -21.18 39.26 -59.95
N PRO A 84 -21.29 40.59 -60.12
CA PRO A 84 -22.35 41.36 -59.49
C PRO A 84 -23.74 40.87 -59.89
N TYR A 85 -24.67 40.84 -58.93
CA TYR A 85 -26.05 40.43 -59.13
C TYR A 85 -27.02 41.55 -58.75
N THR A 86 -28.04 41.73 -59.58
CA THR A 86 -29.18 42.62 -59.33
C THR A 86 -30.47 41.86 -59.59
N LEU A 87 -31.53 42.18 -58.85
CA LEU A 87 -32.83 41.56 -59.06
C LEU A 87 -33.35 41.85 -60.50
N PRO A 88 -33.96 40.86 -61.18
CA PRO A 88 -34.59 41.07 -62.48
C PRO A 88 -35.71 42.10 -62.46
N ASP A 89 -35.92 42.80 -63.57
CA ASP A 89 -37.02 43.76 -63.73
C ASP A 89 -38.38 43.10 -63.46
N GLY A 90 -39.16 43.71 -62.56
CA GLY A 90 -40.49 43.21 -62.16
C GLY A 90 -40.51 42.23 -61.00
N LEU A 91 -39.35 41.80 -60.49
CA LEU A 91 -39.25 41.04 -59.23
C LEU A 91 -38.93 41.99 -58.06
N ASP A 92 -39.92 42.27 -57.21
CA ASP A 92 -39.72 43.04 -55.99
C ASP A 92 -39.45 42.11 -54.80
N TYR A 93 -38.22 42.14 -54.28
CA TYR A 93 -37.83 41.38 -53.10
C TYR A 93 -37.16 42.28 -52.05
N LYS A 94 -37.99 42.89 -51.20
CA LYS A 94 -37.63 43.92 -50.20
C LYS A 94 -36.33 43.70 -49.42
N TYR A 95 -35.96 42.45 -49.14
CA TYR A 95 -34.77 42.12 -48.36
C TYR A 95 -33.46 42.32 -49.13
N PHE A 96 -33.47 42.27 -50.46
CA PHE A 96 -32.29 42.39 -51.31
C PHE A 96 -32.25 43.66 -52.17
N ASN A 97 -33.30 44.48 -52.16
CA ASN A 97 -33.42 45.67 -53.00
C ASN A 97 -32.29 46.71 -52.82
N ASN A 98 -31.55 46.68 -51.71
CA ASN A 98 -30.47 47.64 -51.39
C ASN A 98 -29.14 46.97 -50.96
N ALA A 99 -28.99 45.66 -51.15
CA ALA A 99 -27.80 44.92 -50.72
C ALA A 99 -26.86 44.63 -51.90
N PRO A 100 -25.54 44.89 -51.79
CA PRO A 100 -24.58 44.41 -52.76
C PRO A 100 -24.54 42.87 -52.76
N LEU A 101 -24.90 42.26 -53.89
CA LEU A 101 -24.95 40.81 -54.05
C LEU A 101 -23.99 40.37 -55.15
N LEU A 102 -23.33 39.22 -54.94
CA LEU A 102 -22.49 38.58 -55.94
C LEU A 102 -23.06 37.21 -56.28
N GLU A 103 -23.33 36.91 -57.55
CA GLU A 103 -23.73 35.57 -57.99
C GLU A 103 -22.49 34.69 -58.21
N LEU A 104 -22.47 33.54 -57.56
CA LEU A 104 -21.48 32.49 -57.73
C LEU A 104 -21.88 31.54 -58.86
N VAL A 105 -20.92 31.20 -59.70
CA VAL A 105 -21.12 30.31 -60.86
C VAL A 105 -19.98 29.30 -61.01
N THR A 106 -20.28 28.19 -61.69
CA THR A 106 -19.29 27.17 -62.05
C THR A 106 -18.38 27.67 -63.16
N ALA A 107 -17.19 27.07 -63.30
CA ALA A 107 -16.26 27.40 -64.39
C ALA A 107 -16.90 27.22 -65.79
N GLU A 108 -17.73 26.19 -65.96
CA GLU A 108 -18.43 25.90 -67.22
C GLU A 108 -19.37 27.03 -67.65
N ASN A 109 -20.02 27.69 -66.68
CA ASN A 109 -20.99 28.75 -66.95
C ASN A 109 -20.37 30.17 -66.94
N ALA A 110 -19.11 30.30 -66.51
CA ALA A 110 -18.47 31.60 -66.31
C ALA A 110 -18.44 32.45 -67.59
N ALA A 111 -18.07 31.84 -68.73
CA ALA A 111 -17.96 32.54 -70.01
C ALA A 111 -19.32 33.04 -70.53
N ALA A 112 -20.38 32.22 -70.41
CA ALA A 112 -21.73 32.58 -70.84
C ALA A 112 -22.34 33.70 -69.97
N MET A 113 -21.92 33.80 -68.71
CA MET A 113 -22.47 34.74 -67.74
C MET A 113 -21.60 35.99 -67.52
N GLY A 114 -20.43 36.08 -68.17
CA GLY A 114 -19.48 37.19 -68.00
C GLY A 114 -18.87 37.27 -66.60
N ALA A 115 -18.69 36.12 -65.92
CA ALA A 115 -18.18 36.06 -64.55
C ALA A 115 -16.66 35.95 -64.49
N GLY A 116 -16.04 36.65 -63.54
CA GLY A 116 -14.59 36.59 -63.28
C GLY A 116 -14.25 35.50 -62.25
N PRO A 117 -13.00 35.00 -62.24
CA PRO A 117 -12.58 33.99 -61.25
C PRO A 117 -12.57 34.58 -59.84
N ILE A 118 -12.87 33.73 -58.85
CA ILE A 118 -12.60 34.04 -57.44
C ILE A 118 -11.08 34.09 -57.27
N THR A 119 -10.60 35.19 -56.69
CA THR A 119 -9.18 35.41 -56.37
C THR A 119 -9.08 35.91 -54.93
N GLY A 120 -7.89 35.87 -54.34
CA GLY A 120 -7.65 36.37 -52.98
C GLY A 120 -8.00 37.85 -52.73
N ALA A 121 -8.36 38.62 -53.77
CA ALA A 121 -8.94 39.96 -53.61
C ALA A 121 -10.35 39.95 -53.01
N LEU A 122 -11.09 38.83 -53.17
CA LEU A 122 -12.39 38.61 -52.54
C LEU A 122 -12.18 37.79 -51.26
N VAL A 123 -12.19 38.47 -50.11
CA VAL A 123 -12.05 37.83 -48.79
C VAL A 123 -13.34 37.08 -48.45
N LEU A 124 -13.40 35.79 -48.81
CA LEU A 124 -14.60 34.95 -48.69
C LEU A 124 -15.11 34.81 -47.24
N SER A 125 -14.23 34.93 -46.23
CA SER A 125 -14.62 34.87 -44.81
C SER A 125 -15.62 35.95 -44.41
N ASP A 126 -15.64 37.08 -45.12
CA ASP A 126 -16.53 38.22 -44.85
C ASP A 126 -17.94 38.04 -45.40
N TYR A 127 -18.18 36.97 -46.17
CA TYR A 127 -19.43 36.70 -46.86
C TYR A 127 -20.15 35.48 -46.28
N VAL A 128 -21.45 35.42 -46.55
CA VAL A 128 -22.31 34.26 -46.30
C VAL A 128 -22.94 33.85 -47.62
N VAL A 129 -22.96 32.56 -47.91
CA VAL A 129 -23.68 32.02 -49.06
C VAL A 129 -25.18 31.99 -48.78
N VAL A 130 -25.95 32.56 -49.70
CA VAL A 130 -27.41 32.60 -49.67
C VAL A 130 -27.95 31.98 -50.97
N LEU A 131 -28.73 30.91 -50.83
CA LEU A 131 -29.53 30.37 -51.92
C LEU A 131 -30.79 31.22 -52.06
N PHE A 132 -30.98 31.86 -53.20
CA PHE A 132 -32.17 32.65 -53.52
C PHE A 132 -32.98 31.97 -54.63
N LEU A 133 -34.25 31.71 -54.37
CA LEU A 133 -35.20 31.20 -55.36
C LEU A 133 -35.80 32.39 -56.12
N GLU A 134 -35.14 32.75 -57.21
CA GLU A 134 -35.60 33.80 -58.12
C GLU A 134 -36.80 33.29 -58.93
N SER A 135 -37.92 34.01 -58.88
CA SER A 135 -39.07 33.76 -59.77
C SER A 135 -39.10 34.78 -60.89
N ALA A 136 -39.07 34.33 -62.13
CA ALA A 136 -39.28 35.17 -63.31
C ALA A 136 -40.58 34.77 -64.01
N ALA A 137 -41.45 35.75 -64.24
CA ALA A 137 -42.68 35.57 -64.99
C ALA A 137 -42.49 36.08 -66.42
N ARG A 138 -42.67 35.22 -67.41
CA ARG A 138 -42.61 35.57 -68.83
C ARG A 138 -44.01 35.44 -69.44
N ASP A 139 -44.51 36.53 -70.02
CA ASP A 139 -45.72 36.46 -70.84
C ASP A 139 -45.41 35.69 -72.13
N LEU A 140 -46.18 34.64 -72.41
CA LEU A 140 -46.12 33.88 -73.67
C LEU A 140 -46.85 34.68 -74.77
N LYS A 141 -46.29 35.82 -75.19
CA LYS A 141 -46.88 36.64 -76.26
C LYS A 141 -46.45 36.14 -77.64
N SER A 142 -47.00 35.02 -78.08
CA SER A 142 -46.89 34.58 -79.48
C SER A 142 -48.28 34.32 -80.07
N CYS A 143 -49.05 35.37 -80.32
CA CYS A 143 -50.25 35.25 -81.16
C CYS A 143 -49.83 35.34 -82.63
N LEU A 144 -49.44 34.21 -83.24
CA LEU A 144 -49.27 34.12 -84.69
C LEU A 144 -50.53 33.49 -85.31
N GLY A 145 -51.55 34.32 -85.59
CA GLY A 145 -52.76 33.93 -86.32
C GLY A 145 -54.09 34.05 -85.56
N LYS A 146 -55.15 33.37 -86.05
CA LYS A 146 -56.53 33.39 -85.50
C LYS A 146 -56.75 32.48 -84.28
N SER A 147 -55.75 31.70 -83.86
CA SER A 147 -55.77 30.94 -82.62
C SER A 147 -54.77 31.62 -81.66
N CYS A 148 -55.25 31.95 -80.47
CA CYS A 148 -54.48 32.53 -79.37
C CYS A 148 -54.33 31.49 -78.25
N ASP A 149 -54.09 30.23 -78.62
CA ASP A 149 -54.01 29.11 -77.68
C ASP A 149 -52.77 29.20 -76.75
N ASP A 150 -51.79 30.04 -77.11
CA ASP A 150 -50.55 30.30 -76.34
C ASP A 150 -50.66 31.48 -75.35
N LEU A 151 -51.87 31.97 -75.03
CA LEU A 151 -52.06 33.02 -74.02
C LEU A 151 -51.84 32.46 -72.60
N GLY A 152 -50.67 32.71 -72.04
CA GLY A 152 -50.33 32.29 -70.68
C GLY A 152 -49.14 33.06 -70.10
N LYS A 153 -48.88 32.83 -68.81
CA LYS A 153 -47.66 33.28 -68.14
C LYS A 153 -46.86 32.06 -67.73
N GLU A 154 -45.62 31.99 -68.18
CA GLU A 154 -44.66 31.00 -67.70
C GLU A 154 -43.94 31.56 -66.47
N ASN A 155 -44.01 30.86 -65.35
CA ASN A 155 -43.26 31.20 -64.15
C ASN A 155 -42.08 30.25 -64.00
N THR A 156 -40.86 30.74 -64.21
CA THR A 156 -39.64 29.98 -64.01
C THR A 156 -39.02 30.28 -62.65
N PHE A 157 -38.65 29.24 -61.91
CA PHE A 157 -37.98 29.36 -60.61
C PHE A 157 -36.52 28.91 -60.74
N THR A 158 -35.58 29.80 -60.44
CA THR A 158 -34.14 29.54 -60.56
C THR A 158 -33.46 29.70 -59.21
N ILE A 159 -32.64 28.71 -58.81
CA ILE A 159 -31.84 28.79 -57.58
C ILE A 159 -30.54 29.53 -57.88
N ARG A 160 -30.47 30.79 -57.45
CA ARG A 160 -29.27 31.64 -57.48
C ARG A 160 -28.42 31.36 -56.26
N LYS A 161 -27.10 31.23 -56.44
CA LYS A 161 -26.12 31.08 -55.35
C LYS A 161 -25.46 32.42 -55.16
N LEU A 162 -25.80 33.12 -54.09
CA LEU A 162 -25.39 34.50 -53.87
C LEU A 162 -24.40 34.58 -52.71
N LEU A 163 -23.42 35.47 -52.79
CA LEU A 163 -22.64 35.94 -51.65
C LEU A 163 -23.18 37.30 -51.22
N ILE A 164 -23.36 37.45 -49.91
CA ILE A 164 -23.70 38.71 -49.25
C ILE A 164 -22.72 38.94 -48.10
N LYS A 165 -22.29 40.18 -47.89
CA LYS A 165 -21.43 40.51 -46.74
C LYS A 165 -22.17 40.29 -45.44
N ARG A 166 -21.47 39.80 -44.42
CA ARG A 166 -22.03 39.60 -43.07
C ARG A 166 -22.68 40.86 -42.51
N THR A 167 -22.05 42.03 -42.70
CA THR A 167 -22.58 43.32 -42.21
C THR A 167 -23.92 43.69 -42.84
N ASP A 168 -24.06 43.47 -44.15
CA ASP A 168 -25.30 43.77 -44.88
C ASP A 168 -26.40 42.77 -44.50
N LEU A 169 -26.03 41.49 -44.34
CA LEU A 169 -26.93 40.44 -43.89
C LEU A 169 -27.45 40.68 -42.46
N ILE A 170 -26.59 41.16 -41.55
CA ILE A 170 -27.00 41.57 -40.19
C ILE A 170 -28.04 42.70 -40.26
N ASN A 171 -27.84 43.71 -41.12
CA ASN A 171 -28.80 44.82 -41.28
C ASN A 171 -30.14 44.33 -41.84
N ILE A 172 -30.11 43.43 -42.82
CA ILE A 172 -31.32 42.80 -43.39
C ILE A 172 -32.05 41.99 -42.32
N ASN A 173 -31.33 41.18 -41.55
CA ASN A 173 -31.89 40.34 -40.50
C ASN A 173 -32.47 41.21 -39.38
N THR A 174 -31.78 42.25 -38.93
CA THR A 174 -32.27 43.17 -37.88
C THR A 174 -33.54 43.92 -38.30
N SER A 175 -33.66 44.24 -39.59
CA SER A 175 -34.86 44.89 -40.15
C SER A 175 -36.03 43.92 -40.35
N ASN A 176 -35.79 42.62 -40.24
CA ASN A 176 -36.77 41.56 -40.39
C ASN A 176 -37.35 41.15 -39.03
N LYS A 177 -38.67 40.98 -38.94
CA LYS A 177 -39.38 40.63 -37.69
C LYS A 177 -38.89 39.34 -37.04
N ASN A 178 -38.33 38.40 -37.82
CA ASN A 178 -37.79 37.13 -37.32
C ASN A 178 -36.25 37.03 -37.35
N LYS A 179 -35.54 38.15 -37.46
CA LYS A 179 -34.07 38.20 -37.34
C LYS A 179 -33.32 37.18 -38.22
N GLY A 180 -33.82 36.92 -39.42
CA GLY A 180 -33.22 35.95 -40.37
C GLY A 180 -33.71 34.50 -40.23
N GLY A 181 -34.63 34.21 -39.31
CA GLY A 181 -35.21 32.88 -39.09
C GLY A 181 -34.84 32.23 -37.76
N ALA A 182 -33.91 32.80 -36.99
CA ALA A 182 -33.63 32.39 -35.62
C ALA A 182 -34.66 33.02 -34.68
N MET A 183 -35.45 32.19 -33.97
CA MET A 183 -36.47 32.68 -33.05
C MET A 183 -35.84 33.42 -31.86
N TYR A 184 -34.73 32.89 -31.34
CA TYR A 184 -34.01 33.40 -30.18
C TYR A 184 -32.52 33.58 -30.55
N PRO A 185 -32.15 34.66 -31.25
CA PRO A 185 -30.79 34.81 -31.78
C PRO A 185 -29.72 35.01 -30.71
N ALA A 186 -30.01 35.64 -29.57
CA ALA A 186 -29.00 35.86 -28.54
C ALA A 186 -28.61 34.55 -27.84
N LEU A 187 -29.39 33.47 -28.01
CA LEU A 187 -28.99 32.13 -27.58
C LEU A 187 -27.74 31.63 -28.35
N TYR A 188 -27.53 32.09 -29.58
CA TYR A 188 -26.33 31.74 -30.37
C TYR A 188 -25.08 32.49 -29.91
N GLU A 189 -25.24 33.51 -29.06
CA GLU A 189 -24.15 34.25 -28.40
C GLU A 189 -23.74 33.60 -27.07
N LEU A 190 -24.38 32.48 -26.70
CA LEU A 190 -24.07 31.81 -25.44
C LEU A 190 -22.70 31.14 -25.50
N GLU A 191 -21.88 31.43 -24.50
CA GLU A 191 -20.51 30.92 -24.41
C GLU A 191 -20.39 29.78 -23.39
N THR A 192 -19.37 28.95 -23.56
CA THR A 192 -18.82 28.14 -22.46
C THR A 192 -18.20 29.04 -21.41
N ILE A 193 -18.40 28.68 -20.15
CA ILE A 193 -17.73 29.35 -19.03
C ILE A 193 -16.55 28.49 -18.63
N ASP A 194 -15.36 28.93 -19.02
CA ASP A 194 -14.11 28.28 -18.64
C ASP A 194 -13.82 28.61 -17.17
N TYR A 195 -14.15 27.69 -16.26
CA TYR A 195 -13.92 27.88 -14.83
C TYR A 195 -12.46 27.62 -14.47
N PRO A 196 -11.71 28.61 -13.92
CA PRO A 196 -10.32 28.38 -13.58
C PRO A 196 -10.17 27.29 -12.51
N ARG A 197 -9.21 26.38 -12.71
CA ARG A 197 -8.90 25.34 -11.73
C ARG A 197 -8.19 25.93 -10.51
N ALA A 198 -8.63 25.56 -9.31
CA ALA A 198 -7.90 25.86 -8.07
C ALA A 198 -6.61 25.02 -8.00
N LEU A 199 -5.49 25.58 -8.44
CA LEU A 199 -4.19 24.90 -8.47
C LEU A 199 -3.45 25.05 -7.15
N ILE A 200 -3.27 23.96 -6.42
CA ILE A 200 -2.50 23.95 -5.17
C ILE A 200 -1.01 23.97 -5.50
N THR A 201 -0.42 25.16 -5.46
CA THR A 201 1.02 25.37 -5.59
C THR A 201 1.71 25.23 -4.23
N PRO A 202 3.03 25.03 -4.18
CA PRO A 202 3.77 25.11 -2.92
C PRO A 202 3.51 26.42 -2.17
N ILE A 203 3.35 27.54 -2.88
CA ILE A 203 3.02 28.84 -2.25
C ILE A 203 1.66 28.76 -1.53
N ALA A 204 0.63 28.24 -2.21
CA ALA A 204 -0.68 28.05 -1.60
C ALA A 204 -0.66 27.03 -0.44
N ALA A 205 0.18 26.00 -0.54
CA ALA A 205 0.30 24.97 0.49
C ALA A 205 1.07 25.40 1.74
N ALA A 206 1.82 26.51 1.67
CA ALA A 206 2.60 27.05 2.78
C ALA A 206 1.85 28.11 3.61
N ASN A 207 0.81 28.72 3.06
CA ASN A 207 0.19 29.93 3.58
C ASN A 207 -1.34 29.84 3.51
N TYR A 208 -2.01 29.91 4.67
CA TYR A 208 -3.45 29.79 4.78
C TYR A 208 -4.21 30.86 3.96
N PRO A 209 -3.88 32.17 4.05
CA PRO A 209 -4.44 33.17 3.15
C PRO A 209 -4.29 32.86 1.65
N ALA A 210 -3.13 32.34 1.23
CA ALA A 210 -2.89 31.99 -0.17
C ALA A 210 -3.73 30.77 -0.59
N LEU A 211 -3.92 29.80 0.30
CA LEU A 211 -4.80 28.65 0.06
C LEU A 211 -6.25 29.11 -0.13
N VAL A 212 -6.77 29.95 0.76
CA VAL A 212 -8.14 30.49 0.68
C VAL A 212 -8.33 31.25 -0.64
N ASN A 213 -7.40 32.14 -1.01
CA ASN A 213 -7.51 32.90 -2.26
C ASN A 213 -7.43 32.00 -3.51
N THR A 214 -6.69 30.88 -3.45
CA THR A 214 -6.61 29.91 -4.55
C THR A 214 -8.00 29.35 -4.93
N TYR A 215 -8.94 29.28 -3.98
CA TYR A 215 -10.31 28.85 -4.21
C TYR A 215 -11.29 30.00 -4.49
N LEU A 216 -11.12 31.17 -3.86
CA LEU A 216 -12.06 32.29 -4.03
C LEU A 216 -11.81 33.12 -5.31
N SER A 217 -10.54 33.31 -5.71
CA SER A 217 -10.18 34.10 -6.90
C SER A 217 -10.83 33.55 -8.19
N PRO A 218 -10.84 32.23 -8.45
CA PRO A 218 -11.55 31.65 -9.59
C PRO A 218 -13.05 31.98 -9.62
N VAL A 219 -13.71 32.06 -8.46
CA VAL A 219 -15.13 32.43 -8.37
C VAL A 219 -15.31 33.88 -8.82
N ALA A 220 -14.46 34.79 -8.33
CA ALA A 220 -14.46 36.19 -8.76
C ALA A 220 -14.20 36.34 -10.28
N ALA A 221 -13.36 35.49 -10.87
CA ALA A 221 -13.06 35.50 -12.30
C ALA A 221 -14.32 35.32 -13.18
N ILE A 222 -15.26 34.47 -12.76
CA ILE A 222 -16.37 34.01 -13.61
C ILE A 222 -17.72 34.66 -13.30
N LEU A 223 -17.88 35.35 -12.17
CA LEU A 223 -19.18 35.90 -11.72
C LEU A 223 -19.88 36.76 -12.78
N GLU A 224 -19.16 37.74 -13.35
CA GLU A 224 -19.73 38.63 -14.36
C GLU A 224 -20.15 37.88 -15.64
N LYS A 225 -19.32 36.93 -16.09
CA LYS A 225 -19.61 36.13 -17.28
C LYS A 225 -20.84 35.24 -17.03
N LEU A 226 -20.87 34.53 -15.91
CA LEU A 226 -21.99 33.65 -15.54
C LEU A 226 -23.32 34.40 -15.47
N THR A 227 -23.40 35.51 -14.74
CA THR A 227 -24.66 36.25 -14.58
C THR A 227 -25.13 36.89 -15.89
N LYS A 228 -24.21 37.36 -16.74
CA LYS A 228 -24.54 37.85 -18.10
C LYS A 228 -25.14 36.74 -18.97
N GLN A 229 -24.53 35.56 -18.99
CA GLN A 229 -25.02 34.44 -19.80
C GLN A 229 -26.40 33.96 -19.32
N LEU A 230 -26.64 33.92 -18.00
CA LEU A 230 -27.95 33.61 -17.44
C LEU A 230 -29.00 34.69 -17.76
N ALA A 231 -28.62 35.98 -17.76
CA ALA A 231 -29.50 37.08 -18.14
C ALA A 231 -29.93 37.00 -19.61
N ILE A 232 -29.03 36.58 -20.51
CA ILE A 232 -29.36 36.33 -21.93
C ILE A 232 -30.44 35.25 -22.03
N ILE A 233 -30.24 34.09 -21.39
CA ILE A 233 -31.21 32.98 -21.42
C ILE A 233 -32.57 33.42 -20.85
N TYR A 234 -32.56 34.11 -19.70
CA TYR A 234 -33.78 34.56 -19.03
C TYR A 234 -34.58 35.58 -19.85
N SER A 235 -33.90 36.54 -20.49
CA SER A 235 -34.55 37.59 -21.29
C SER A 235 -35.07 37.10 -22.63
N GLU A 236 -34.36 36.18 -23.30
CA GLU A 236 -34.78 35.63 -24.60
C GLU A 236 -35.92 34.63 -24.47
N LEU A 237 -36.02 33.85 -23.38
CA LEU A 237 -36.99 32.75 -23.26
C LEU A 237 -38.23 33.15 -22.42
N PRO A 238 -39.41 33.38 -23.05
CA PRO A 238 -40.62 33.82 -22.34
C PRO A 238 -41.18 32.79 -21.36
N ALA A 239 -40.82 31.52 -21.52
CA ALA A 239 -41.18 30.47 -20.57
C ALA A 239 -40.58 30.75 -19.19
N LEU A 240 -39.37 31.30 -19.12
CA LEU A 240 -38.69 31.60 -17.85
C LEU A 240 -39.30 32.80 -17.16
N THR A 241 -39.51 33.92 -17.87
CA THR A 241 -40.13 35.13 -17.29
C THR A 241 -41.55 34.88 -16.76
N ARG A 242 -42.28 33.92 -17.33
CA ARG A 242 -43.60 33.51 -16.83
C ARG A 242 -43.53 32.73 -15.51
N HIS A 243 -42.57 31.81 -15.37
CA HIS A 243 -42.45 30.94 -14.20
C HIS A 243 -41.64 31.60 -13.06
N PHE A 244 -40.72 32.50 -13.41
CA PHE A 244 -39.79 33.17 -12.51
C PHE A 244 -39.86 34.70 -12.74
N PRO A 245 -40.91 35.38 -12.28
CA PRO A 245 -41.06 36.81 -12.54
C PRO A 245 -40.04 37.65 -11.75
N ASN A 246 -39.51 38.71 -12.39
CA ASN A 246 -38.71 39.78 -11.78
C ASN A 246 -37.31 39.40 -11.23
N TYR A 247 -36.56 38.52 -11.91
CA TYR A 247 -35.15 38.30 -11.58
C TYR A 247 -34.22 39.36 -12.15
N ASP A 248 -33.32 39.88 -11.30
CA ASP A 248 -32.27 40.83 -11.65
C ASP A 248 -30.89 40.19 -11.42
N PHE A 249 -30.23 39.82 -12.51
CA PHE A 249 -28.91 39.19 -12.49
C PHE A 249 -27.77 40.15 -12.13
N ASP A 250 -27.94 41.46 -12.32
CA ASP A 250 -26.96 42.46 -11.86
C ASP A 250 -27.01 42.58 -10.32
N SER A 251 -28.21 42.53 -9.73
CA SER A 251 -28.38 42.48 -8.28
C SER A 251 -27.82 41.19 -7.66
N ILE A 252 -28.06 40.03 -8.30
CA ILE A 252 -27.46 38.75 -7.88
C ILE A 252 -25.94 38.82 -7.94
N ARG A 253 -25.37 39.37 -9.03
CA ARG A 253 -23.92 39.57 -9.15
C ARG A 253 -23.40 40.43 -8.00
N ALA A 254 -23.96 41.62 -7.78
CA ALA A 254 -23.51 42.53 -6.72
C ALA A 254 -23.59 41.90 -5.32
N THR A 255 -24.62 41.09 -5.07
CA THR A 255 -24.77 40.34 -3.82
C THR A 255 -23.62 39.35 -3.62
N TRP A 256 -23.27 38.59 -4.66
CA TRP A 256 -22.14 37.66 -4.61
C TRP A 256 -20.77 38.34 -4.52
N GLU A 257 -20.59 39.45 -5.23
CA GLU A 257 -19.36 40.26 -5.15
C GLU A 257 -19.12 40.73 -3.70
N ALA A 258 -20.15 41.23 -3.03
CA ALA A 258 -20.08 41.62 -1.61
C ALA A 258 -19.86 40.40 -0.70
N LYS A 259 -20.61 39.31 -0.93
CA LYS A 259 -20.53 38.09 -0.14
C LYS A 259 -19.16 37.41 -0.22
N LEU A 260 -18.49 37.42 -1.37
CA LEU A 260 -17.13 36.89 -1.50
C LEU A 260 -16.12 37.64 -0.62
N ILE A 261 -16.24 38.97 -0.52
CA ILE A 261 -15.40 39.79 0.35
C ILE A 261 -15.70 39.51 1.83
N GLU A 262 -16.98 39.39 2.18
CA GLU A 262 -17.41 39.01 3.53
C GLU A 262 -16.86 37.64 3.94
N LEU A 263 -17.04 36.63 3.10
CA LEU A 263 -16.53 35.27 3.31
C LEU A 263 -14.99 35.28 3.45
N SER A 264 -14.29 36.07 2.63
CA SER A 264 -12.84 36.23 2.74
C SER A 264 -12.43 36.72 4.13
N ALA A 265 -13.09 37.75 4.66
CA ALA A 265 -12.82 38.27 6.00
C ALA A 265 -13.14 37.23 7.09
N GLN A 266 -14.22 36.46 6.94
CA GLN A 266 -14.59 35.41 7.89
C GLN A 266 -13.59 34.25 7.91
N TYR A 267 -13.13 33.79 6.74
CA TYR A 267 -12.12 32.72 6.64
C TYR A 267 -10.77 33.16 7.19
N LEU A 268 -10.31 34.37 6.83
CA LEU A 268 -9.02 34.92 7.30
C LEU A 268 -9.00 35.16 8.81
N SER A 269 -10.12 35.57 9.40
CA SER A 269 -10.24 35.73 10.86
C SER A 269 -10.46 34.40 11.61
N GLY A 270 -10.52 33.27 10.90
CA GLY A 270 -10.76 31.95 11.47
C GLY A 270 -12.14 31.79 12.10
N LYS A 271 -13.12 32.62 11.66
CA LYS A 271 -14.50 32.60 12.15
C LYS A 271 -15.41 31.69 11.31
N ALA A 272 -14.97 31.30 10.12
CA ALA A 272 -15.67 30.41 9.21
C ALA A 272 -14.74 29.36 8.58
N TYR A 273 -15.34 28.31 8.04
CA TYR A 273 -14.66 27.21 7.33
C TYR A 273 -15.38 26.92 6.00
N GLY A 274 -14.75 26.18 5.09
CA GLY A 274 -15.41 25.72 3.86
C GLY A 274 -15.21 26.64 2.65
N PHE A 275 -14.09 27.35 2.56
CA PHE A 275 -13.71 28.10 1.36
C PHE A 275 -13.66 27.22 0.09
N GLN A 276 -13.32 25.93 0.23
CA GLN A 276 -13.38 24.97 -0.87
C GLN A 276 -14.81 24.71 -1.36
N TYR A 277 -15.80 24.79 -0.46
CA TYR A 277 -17.21 24.61 -0.80
C TYR A 277 -17.79 25.79 -1.59
N VAL A 278 -17.23 27.01 -1.44
CA VAL A 278 -17.61 28.14 -2.30
C VAL A 278 -17.21 27.84 -3.75
N TYR A 279 -16.01 27.32 -3.95
CA TYR A 279 -15.52 26.91 -5.27
C TYR A 279 -16.38 25.78 -5.85
N ASP A 280 -16.65 24.73 -5.07
CA ASP A 280 -17.46 23.59 -5.50
C ASP A 280 -18.92 23.99 -5.82
N ALA A 281 -19.51 24.91 -5.05
CA ALA A 281 -20.84 25.44 -5.35
C ALA A 281 -20.89 26.11 -6.72
N PHE A 282 -19.86 26.88 -7.10
CA PHE A 282 -19.77 27.48 -8.43
C PHE A 282 -19.41 26.46 -9.52
N GLU A 283 -18.63 25.41 -9.20
CA GLU A 283 -18.44 24.28 -10.12
C GLU A 283 -19.80 23.63 -10.47
N ASP A 284 -20.66 23.40 -9.48
CA ASP A 284 -22.00 22.83 -9.68
C ASP A 284 -22.96 23.80 -10.39
N ILE A 285 -22.91 25.10 -10.08
CA ILE A 285 -23.70 26.14 -10.79
C ILE A 285 -23.31 26.21 -12.26
N ILE A 286 -22.01 26.20 -12.58
CA ILE A 286 -21.52 26.22 -13.96
C ILE A 286 -21.99 24.97 -14.68
N LYS A 287 -21.88 23.78 -14.08
CA LYS A 287 -22.42 22.54 -14.68
C LYS A 287 -23.92 22.62 -14.96
N SER A 288 -24.71 23.20 -14.05
CA SER A 288 -26.15 23.41 -14.29
C SER A 288 -26.43 24.48 -15.36
N TYR A 289 -25.58 25.51 -15.49
CA TYR A 289 -25.62 26.45 -16.61
C TYR A 289 -25.29 25.75 -17.95
N GLU A 290 -24.30 24.86 -17.99
CA GLU A 290 -23.95 24.10 -19.19
C GLU A 290 -25.12 23.20 -19.63
N GLU A 291 -25.79 22.52 -18.68
CA GLU A 291 -27.05 21.80 -18.94
C GLU A 291 -28.13 22.74 -19.49
N LEU A 292 -28.30 23.91 -18.88
CA LEU A 292 -29.28 24.93 -19.29
C LEU A 292 -29.02 25.46 -20.70
N ARG A 293 -27.76 25.77 -21.04
CA ARG A 293 -27.37 26.26 -22.37
C ARG A 293 -27.75 25.25 -23.45
N CYS A 294 -27.48 23.96 -23.20
CA CYS A 294 -27.85 22.90 -24.13
C CYS A 294 -29.37 22.78 -24.30
N ILE A 295 -30.13 22.83 -23.20
CA ILE A 295 -31.61 22.78 -23.24
C ILE A 295 -32.20 23.98 -23.98
N ALA A 296 -31.64 25.18 -23.79
CA ALA A 296 -32.11 26.40 -24.42
C ALA A 296 -32.07 26.30 -25.96
N MET A 297 -31.05 25.64 -26.54
CA MET A 297 -30.95 25.45 -27.99
C MET A 297 -32.08 24.58 -28.56
N HIS A 298 -32.62 23.63 -27.79
CA HIS A 298 -33.68 22.74 -28.24
C HIS A 298 -35.06 23.42 -28.33
N LEU A 299 -35.22 24.64 -27.81
CA LEU A 299 -36.48 25.37 -27.78
C LEU A 299 -36.70 26.32 -28.98
N ASN A 300 -35.90 26.18 -30.04
CA ASN A 300 -36.02 26.97 -31.27
C ASN A 300 -37.16 26.46 -32.18
N SER A 301 -38.42 26.57 -31.76
CA SER A 301 -39.58 26.15 -32.56
C SER A 301 -40.87 26.89 -32.23
N VAL A 302 -41.63 27.28 -33.27
CA VAL A 302 -42.89 28.03 -33.16
C VAL A 302 -44.06 27.26 -33.79
N CYS A 303 -45.23 27.33 -33.15
CA CYS A 303 -46.47 26.73 -33.68
C CYS A 303 -46.98 27.42 -34.95
N LEU A 304 -46.93 28.77 -34.98
CA LEU A 304 -47.28 29.61 -36.11
C LEU A 304 -46.07 30.47 -36.52
N PRO A 305 -45.13 29.91 -37.28
CA PRO A 305 -43.94 30.64 -37.71
C PRO A 305 -44.31 31.83 -38.60
N ASP A 306 -43.66 32.99 -38.42
CA ASP A 306 -43.94 34.16 -39.28
C ASP A 306 -43.37 33.95 -40.69
N GLU A 307 -44.28 34.06 -41.67
CA GLU A 307 -44.09 33.71 -43.07
C GLU A 307 -43.14 34.67 -43.81
N ASP A 308 -42.84 35.84 -43.24
CA ASP A 308 -41.91 36.82 -43.81
C ASP A 308 -40.46 36.62 -43.31
N ALA A 309 -40.15 35.52 -42.61
CA ALA A 309 -38.81 35.28 -42.06
C ALA A 309 -37.71 35.16 -43.13
N PHE A 310 -37.90 34.26 -44.09
CA PHE A 310 -36.98 34.04 -45.21
C PHE A 310 -37.80 33.49 -46.40
N PRO A 311 -38.58 34.35 -47.07
CA PRO A 311 -39.62 33.88 -48.00
C PRO A 311 -39.09 33.06 -49.17
N MET A 312 -38.03 33.54 -49.81
CA MET A 312 -37.49 32.92 -51.02
C MET A 312 -35.99 32.65 -50.91
N HIS A 313 -35.42 32.63 -49.71
CA HIS A 313 -33.98 32.40 -49.54
C HIS A 313 -33.62 31.48 -48.38
N LEU A 314 -32.43 30.90 -48.43
CA LEU A 314 -31.77 30.15 -47.35
C LEU A 314 -30.29 30.57 -47.29
N MET A 315 -29.88 31.12 -46.16
CA MET A 315 -28.51 31.32 -45.72
C MET A 315 -27.91 29.97 -45.28
N LEU A 316 -26.73 29.66 -45.82
CA LEU A 316 -26.07 28.36 -45.62
C LEU A 316 -25.07 28.35 -44.45
N GLY A 317 -24.89 29.49 -43.77
CA GLY A 317 -23.90 29.65 -42.71
C GLY A 317 -22.51 30.05 -43.22
N SER A 318 -21.61 30.16 -42.26
CA SER A 318 -20.15 30.31 -42.47
C SER A 318 -19.41 29.05 -42.00
N ASP A 319 -18.12 28.94 -42.29
CA ASP A 319 -17.22 27.87 -41.79
C ASP A 319 -17.08 27.80 -40.25
N THR A 320 -17.81 28.61 -39.50
CA THR A 320 -17.78 28.66 -38.04
C THR A 320 -18.70 27.60 -37.41
N CYS A 321 -18.44 27.23 -36.16
CA CYS A 321 -19.19 26.22 -35.39
C CYS A 321 -20.74 26.39 -35.50
N PRO A 322 -21.50 25.37 -35.95
CA PRO A 322 -22.97 25.38 -35.89
C PRO A 322 -23.47 25.04 -34.47
N PRO A 323 -24.63 25.56 -34.03
CA PRO A 323 -25.60 26.33 -34.81
C PRO A 323 -25.18 27.80 -34.95
N SER A 324 -25.56 28.46 -36.06
CA SER A 324 -25.16 29.85 -36.35
C SER A 324 -26.36 30.71 -36.77
N VAL A 325 -26.40 31.98 -36.33
CA VAL A 325 -27.39 32.96 -36.80
C VAL A 325 -27.35 33.21 -38.31
N PHE A 326 -26.25 32.86 -38.97
CA PHE A 326 -26.07 32.98 -40.42
C PHE A 326 -26.52 31.73 -41.19
N ARG A 327 -27.09 30.73 -40.52
CA ARG A 327 -27.62 29.52 -41.13
C ARG A 327 -29.06 29.31 -40.71
N GLN A 328 -29.99 29.13 -41.65
CA GLN A 328 -31.35 28.70 -41.29
C GLN A 328 -31.34 27.21 -40.97
N GLU A 329 -31.07 26.90 -39.70
CA GLU A 329 -31.30 25.57 -39.13
C GLU A 329 -32.75 25.13 -39.34
N PHE A 330 -32.97 23.81 -39.39
CA PHE A 330 -34.32 23.27 -39.53
C PHE A 330 -35.13 23.53 -38.25
N GLU A 331 -36.16 24.36 -38.38
CA GLU A 331 -37.16 24.60 -37.35
C GLU A 331 -38.28 23.56 -37.50
N TYR A 332 -38.29 22.56 -36.60
CA TYR A 332 -39.36 21.56 -36.54
C TYR A 332 -40.67 22.18 -36.04
N SER A 333 -41.79 21.65 -36.53
CA SER A 333 -43.08 21.90 -35.88
C SER A 333 -43.04 21.41 -34.42
N PRO A 334 -43.66 22.12 -33.46
CA PRO A 334 -43.79 21.67 -32.07
C PRO A 334 -44.43 20.29 -31.88
N LEU A 335 -44.99 19.71 -32.95
CA LEU A 335 -45.49 18.33 -33.00
C LEU A 335 -44.38 17.26 -32.92
N PHE A 336 -43.15 17.56 -33.38
CA PHE A 336 -42.10 16.56 -33.60
C PHE A 336 -40.85 16.72 -32.73
N ASN A 337 -40.74 17.81 -31.97
CA ASN A 337 -39.49 18.20 -31.29
C ASN A 337 -39.55 18.09 -29.76
N GLU A 338 -40.54 17.40 -29.20
CA GLU A 338 -40.74 17.27 -27.74
C GLU A 338 -40.75 18.63 -26.99
N TYR A 339 -41.17 19.72 -27.65
CA TYR A 339 -41.09 21.09 -27.12
C TYR A 339 -41.63 21.22 -25.68
N LYS A 340 -42.72 20.50 -25.37
CA LYS A 340 -43.33 20.52 -24.03
C LYS A 340 -42.40 19.93 -22.95
N ASP A 341 -41.66 18.89 -23.27
CA ASP A 341 -40.77 18.24 -22.30
C ASP A 341 -39.47 19.03 -22.13
N TRP A 342 -38.92 19.56 -23.23
CA TRP A 342 -37.82 20.53 -23.16
C TRP A 342 -38.18 21.79 -22.38
N SER A 343 -39.40 22.31 -22.55
CA SER A 343 -39.86 23.50 -21.82
C SER A 343 -40.01 23.23 -20.32
N LYS A 344 -40.46 22.04 -19.91
CA LYS A 344 -40.47 21.65 -18.49
C LYS A 344 -39.06 21.52 -17.95
N LYS A 345 -38.18 20.84 -18.70
CA LYS A 345 -36.78 20.66 -18.31
C LYS A 345 -36.05 21.99 -18.16
N LEU A 346 -36.32 22.95 -19.05
CA LEU A 346 -35.81 24.33 -18.96
C LEU A 346 -36.19 24.97 -17.63
N VAL A 347 -37.48 24.95 -17.27
CA VAL A 347 -37.98 25.53 -16.01
C VAL A 347 -37.31 24.85 -14.81
N THR A 348 -37.19 23.52 -14.82
CA THR A 348 -36.57 22.78 -13.73
C THR A 348 -35.08 23.12 -13.56
N VAL A 349 -34.30 23.05 -14.64
CA VAL A 349 -32.85 23.31 -14.59
C VAL A 349 -32.57 24.78 -14.28
N PHE A 350 -33.33 25.71 -14.84
CA PHE A 350 -33.20 27.13 -14.51
C PHE A 350 -33.53 27.41 -13.05
N GLY A 351 -34.64 26.86 -12.54
CA GLY A 351 -35.00 26.95 -11.12
C GLY A 351 -33.90 26.40 -10.21
N ARG A 352 -33.31 25.24 -10.55
CA ARG A 352 -32.16 24.68 -9.82
C ARG A 352 -30.96 25.62 -9.83
N THR A 353 -30.58 26.16 -10.99
CA THR A 353 -29.45 27.09 -11.12
C THR A 353 -29.67 28.35 -10.28
N LEU A 354 -30.88 28.92 -10.29
CA LEU A 354 -31.22 30.07 -9.46
C LEU A 354 -31.15 29.76 -7.96
N ASN A 355 -31.69 28.62 -7.53
CA ASN A 355 -31.64 28.23 -6.12
C ASN A 355 -30.22 27.95 -5.64
N MET A 356 -29.35 27.39 -6.48
CA MET A 356 -27.93 27.25 -6.13
C MET A 356 -27.23 28.62 -6.00
N LEU A 357 -27.57 29.58 -6.86
CA LEU A 357 -27.05 30.95 -6.77
C LEU A 357 -27.52 31.68 -5.51
N THR A 358 -28.76 31.49 -5.06
CA THR A 358 -29.29 32.23 -3.89
C THR A 358 -29.22 31.44 -2.58
N GLY A 359 -29.01 30.12 -2.66
CA GLY A 359 -29.16 29.18 -1.55
C GLY A 359 -27.86 28.61 -1.01
N PHE A 360 -26.73 29.27 -1.21
CA PHE A 360 -25.46 28.88 -0.58
C PHE A 360 -25.51 29.12 0.94
N TYR A 361 -25.21 28.08 1.70
CA TYR A 361 -25.30 28.04 3.15
C TYR A 361 -23.95 28.34 3.81
N ASP A 362 -23.83 29.53 4.40
CA ASP A 362 -22.59 30.07 4.99
C ASP A 362 -22.23 29.47 6.36
N SER A 363 -23.07 28.57 6.89
CA SER A 363 -22.93 28.05 8.24
C SER A 363 -22.00 26.84 8.25
N GLN A 364 -20.70 27.11 8.29
CA GLN A 364 -19.72 26.19 8.89
C GLN A 364 -19.20 26.72 10.24
N ASN A 365 -19.93 27.67 10.84
CA ASN A 365 -19.63 28.27 12.15
C ASN A 365 -20.19 27.43 13.31
N GLU A 366 -21.11 26.50 13.03
CA GLU A 366 -21.74 25.63 14.04
C GLU A 366 -21.18 24.21 13.94
N LYS A 367 -20.64 23.69 15.04
CA LYS A 367 -20.33 22.26 15.18
C LYS A 367 -21.61 21.48 14.85
N ASN A 368 -21.59 20.72 13.76
CA ASN A 368 -22.80 20.06 13.28
C ASN A 368 -23.23 18.97 14.26
N ASP A 369 -24.44 19.07 14.80
CA ASP A 369 -25.04 18.08 15.71
C ASP A 369 -25.14 16.68 15.08
N ARG A 370 -25.06 16.56 13.74
CA ARG A 370 -25.09 15.28 13.03
C ARG A 370 -23.74 14.57 12.95
N GLY A 371 -22.65 15.28 13.18
CA GLY A 371 -21.28 14.77 13.06
C GLY A 371 -20.85 14.45 11.63
N ILE A 372 -19.77 13.70 11.48
CA ILE A 372 -19.22 13.30 10.18
C ILE A 372 -20.05 12.19 9.54
N LEU A 373 -20.44 12.37 8.28
CA LEU A 373 -21.25 11.42 7.51
C LEU A 373 -20.71 11.25 6.09
N ALA A 374 -21.05 10.12 5.46
CA ALA A 374 -20.75 9.86 4.06
C ALA A 374 -22.02 9.64 3.25
N THR A 375 -22.19 10.40 2.17
CA THR A 375 -23.36 10.32 1.28
C THR A 375 -22.96 9.69 -0.05
N PRO A 376 -23.50 8.51 -0.43
CA PRO A 376 -23.28 7.93 -1.75
C PRO A 376 -23.77 8.87 -2.86
N SER A 377 -22.93 9.15 -3.85
CA SER A 377 -23.25 10.07 -4.96
C SER A 377 -22.69 9.57 -6.29
N LYS A 378 -23.29 10.05 -7.39
CA LYS A 378 -22.83 9.81 -8.77
C LYS A 378 -22.01 11.01 -9.27
N GLU A 379 -20.91 11.28 -8.59
CA GLU A 379 -20.16 12.54 -8.76
C GLU A 379 -19.45 12.75 -10.11
N LYS A 380 -19.14 14.03 -10.36
CA LYS A 380 -18.38 14.72 -11.42
C LYS A 380 -18.65 14.37 -12.91
N TRP A 381 -19.05 13.16 -13.27
CA TRP A 381 -19.35 12.73 -14.64
C TRP A 381 -20.84 12.66 -15.00
N GLN A 382 -21.74 12.83 -14.03
CA GLN A 382 -23.18 12.83 -14.26
C GLN A 382 -23.78 14.23 -14.13
N ASN A 383 -24.95 14.44 -14.75
CA ASN A 383 -25.80 15.63 -14.57
C ASN A 383 -26.04 15.91 -13.09
N ILE A 384 -26.16 17.19 -12.73
CA ILE A 384 -26.33 17.65 -11.35
C ILE A 384 -27.52 16.97 -10.68
N GLY A 385 -28.64 16.81 -11.40
CA GLY A 385 -29.86 16.22 -10.86
C GLY A 385 -29.81 14.71 -10.55
N LYS A 386 -28.67 14.05 -10.78
CA LYS A 386 -28.41 12.66 -10.37
C LYS A 386 -27.45 12.55 -9.17
N ARG A 387 -26.89 13.66 -8.72
CA ARG A 387 -25.94 13.73 -7.60
C ARG A 387 -26.68 13.91 -6.28
N ALA A 388 -26.03 13.54 -5.19
CA ALA A 388 -26.50 13.92 -3.87
C ALA A 388 -26.43 15.46 -3.71
N LEU A 389 -27.40 16.05 -3.02
CA LEU A 389 -27.43 17.47 -2.67
C LEU A 389 -26.33 17.76 -1.63
N PRO A 390 -25.33 18.60 -1.96
CA PRO A 390 -24.22 18.97 -1.08
C PRO A 390 -24.62 19.66 0.22
N ILE A 391 -23.75 19.57 1.25
CA ILE A 391 -23.95 20.23 2.54
C ILE A 391 -23.98 21.77 2.45
N TYR A 392 -23.31 22.36 1.45
CA TYR A 392 -23.18 23.80 1.28
C TYR A 392 -24.38 24.49 0.62
N PHE A 393 -25.46 23.76 0.33
CA PHE A 393 -26.75 24.36 -0.07
C PHE A 393 -27.77 24.23 1.07
N ASP A 394 -28.51 25.30 1.33
CA ASP A 394 -29.41 25.37 2.49
C ASP A 394 -30.62 24.43 2.35
N ARG A 395 -30.76 23.51 3.30
CA ARG A 395 -31.92 22.60 3.42
C ARG A 395 -33.24 23.33 3.71
N GLY A 396 -33.19 24.55 4.23
CA GLY A 396 -34.36 25.38 4.52
C GLY A 396 -35.07 25.89 3.27
N ILE A 397 -34.39 25.83 2.11
CA ILE A 397 -34.95 26.21 0.81
C ILE A 397 -35.70 25.02 0.23
N ALA A 398 -37.02 25.01 0.41
CA ALA A 398 -37.91 23.95 -0.10
C ALA A 398 -37.81 23.76 -1.62
N ASP A 399 -37.35 24.79 -2.35
CA ASP A 399 -37.21 24.75 -3.80
C ASP A 399 -36.10 23.80 -4.28
N PHE A 400 -35.08 23.47 -3.46
CA PHE A 400 -34.12 22.43 -3.84
C PHE A 400 -34.79 21.07 -4.02
N GLU A 401 -35.78 20.73 -3.19
CA GLU A 401 -36.54 19.47 -3.32
C GLU A 401 -37.37 19.45 -4.61
N THR A 402 -37.82 20.61 -5.06
CA THR A 402 -38.63 20.78 -6.27
C THR A 402 -37.77 20.66 -7.55
N TYR A 403 -36.57 21.25 -7.55
CA TYR A 403 -35.80 21.46 -8.77
C TYR A 403 -34.53 20.61 -8.90
N TRP A 404 -34.06 19.94 -7.84
CA TRP A 404 -32.81 19.18 -7.88
C TRP A 404 -32.89 17.96 -8.80
N ASN A 405 -33.87 17.08 -8.57
CA ASN A 405 -33.99 15.78 -9.24
C ASN A 405 -34.52 15.90 -10.69
N GLU A 406 -33.85 15.23 -11.64
CA GLU A 406 -34.12 15.33 -13.09
C GLU A 406 -35.29 14.44 -13.60
N SER A 407 -35.86 13.57 -12.76
CA SER A 407 -36.84 12.57 -13.22
C SER A 407 -38.20 13.18 -13.60
N LEU A 408 -38.56 13.10 -14.88
CA LEU A 408 -39.93 13.38 -15.38
C LEU A 408 -40.83 12.13 -15.42
N CYS A 409 -40.33 10.97 -14.96
CA CYS A 409 -40.98 9.66 -15.19
C CYS A 409 -42.23 9.41 -14.33
N HIS A 410 -42.40 10.13 -13.22
CA HIS A 410 -43.59 10.05 -12.38
C HIS A 410 -44.06 11.46 -12.01
N GLY A 411 -45.35 11.72 -12.20
CA GLY A 411 -45.94 13.04 -11.96
C GLY A 411 -45.73 13.54 -10.54
N CYS A 412 -45.24 14.78 -10.46
CA CYS A 412 -45.39 15.75 -9.37
C CYS A 412 -44.73 15.51 -8.00
N ASP A 413 -43.98 14.42 -7.78
CA ASP A 413 -43.11 14.36 -6.59
C ASP A 413 -41.81 13.61 -6.92
N ASN A 414 -40.73 14.37 -7.11
CA ASN A 414 -39.42 13.78 -7.40
C ASN A 414 -38.72 13.24 -6.16
N GLY A 415 -39.37 13.31 -4.99
CA GLY A 415 -38.81 12.95 -3.70
C GLY A 415 -37.60 13.81 -3.33
N LYS A 416 -37.16 13.74 -2.08
CA LYS A 416 -35.95 14.45 -1.64
C LYS A 416 -34.70 13.78 -2.24
N PRO A 417 -33.70 14.55 -2.72
CA PRO A 417 -32.43 13.97 -3.12
C PRO A 417 -31.70 13.36 -1.92
N LEU A 418 -30.78 12.43 -2.15
CA LEU A 418 -29.83 12.04 -1.11
C LEU A 418 -29.02 13.26 -0.69
N SER A 419 -28.77 13.43 0.61
CA SER A 419 -27.99 14.56 1.12
C SER A 419 -27.46 14.24 2.50
N TYR A 420 -26.38 14.91 2.89
CA TYR A 420 -26.02 15.06 4.30
C TYR A 420 -27.19 15.61 5.13
N HIS A 421 -28.00 16.51 4.54
CA HIS A 421 -29.08 17.23 5.22
C HIS A 421 -30.25 16.37 5.70
N TYR A 422 -30.41 15.16 5.17
CA TYR A 422 -31.54 14.28 5.49
C TYR A 422 -31.13 13.04 6.29
N GLN A 423 -29.84 12.86 6.51
CA GLN A 423 -29.30 11.73 7.25
C GLN A 423 -29.45 11.91 8.76
N LEU A 424 -29.65 10.80 9.46
CA LEU A 424 -29.55 10.75 10.90
C LEU A 424 -28.06 10.70 11.32
N PRO A 425 -27.72 11.17 12.54
CA PRO A 425 -26.41 10.90 13.13
C PRO A 425 -26.07 9.41 13.09
N LEU A 426 -24.78 9.08 12.88
CA LEU A 426 -24.33 7.72 12.61
C LEU A 426 -24.81 6.68 13.64
N ASN A 427 -24.87 7.05 14.92
CA ASN A 427 -25.32 6.17 16.01
C ASN A 427 -26.82 5.85 15.98
N LEU A 428 -27.63 6.61 15.24
CA LEU A 428 -29.07 6.41 15.08
C LEU A 428 -29.44 5.71 13.76
N GLN A 429 -28.46 5.54 12.85
CA GLN A 429 -28.66 4.81 11.60
C GLN A 429 -28.74 3.31 11.89
N THR A 430 -29.94 2.74 11.75
CA THR A 430 -30.25 1.33 12.03
C THR A 430 -31.09 0.72 10.91
N TYR A 431 -31.07 -0.61 10.81
CA TYR A 431 -31.84 -1.32 9.79
C TYR A 431 -33.34 -1.03 9.93
N GLY A 432 -34.02 -0.74 8.80
CA GLY A 432 -35.43 -0.31 8.79
C GLY A 432 -35.64 1.21 8.66
N LYS A 433 -34.59 2.02 8.75
CA LYS A 433 -34.63 3.46 8.39
C LYS A 433 -34.69 3.67 6.88
N SER A 434 -35.25 4.80 6.46
CA SER A 434 -35.37 5.12 5.02
C SER A 434 -34.01 5.35 4.35
N LYS A 435 -33.96 5.26 3.02
CA LYS A 435 -32.74 5.53 2.23
C LYS A 435 -32.22 6.97 2.41
N LEU A 436 -33.08 7.92 2.80
CA LEU A 436 -32.69 9.29 3.11
C LEU A 436 -31.99 9.40 4.48
N GLU A 437 -32.52 8.70 5.49
CA GLU A 437 -32.02 8.74 6.86
C GLU A 437 -30.73 7.93 7.06
N ALA A 438 -30.59 6.80 6.36
CA ALA A 438 -29.47 5.86 6.50
C ALA A 438 -29.04 5.25 5.15
N PRO A 439 -28.51 6.06 4.21
CA PRO A 439 -28.25 5.64 2.82
C PRO A 439 -27.25 4.49 2.70
N LEU A 440 -26.27 4.42 3.60
CA LEU A 440 -25.20 3.41 3.57
C LEU A 440 -25.66 2.01 4.00
N LEU A 441 -26.89 1.87 4.52
CA LEU A 441 -27.51 0.56 4.79
C LEU A 441 -28.20 -0.05 3.55
N TYR A 442 -28.26 0.69 2.46
CA TYR A 442 -28.82 0.24 1.18
C TYR A 442 -27.70 -0.05 0.18
N ASN A 443 -28.01 -0.81 -0.89
CA ASN A 443 -27.03 -1.08 -1.93
C ASN A 443 -26.63 0.21 -2.67
N PHE A 444 -25.33 0.48 -2.71
CA PHE A 444 -24.68 1.62 -3.38
C PHE A 444 -23.71 1.14 -4.49
N SER A 445 -24.02 0.02 -5.15
CA SER A 445 -23.22 -0.52 -6.26
C SER A 445 -23.20 0.40 -7.48
N ASP A 446 -24.22 1.24 -7.66
CA ASP A 446 -24.35 2.18 -8.78
C ASP A 446 -23.71 3.57 -8.51
N THR A 447 -23.06 3.75 -7.37
CA THR A 447 -22.32 4.97 -7.01
C THR A 447 -20.83 4.64 -6.82
N THR A 448 -19.94 5.45 -7.36
CA THR A 448 -18.47 5.27 -7.23
C THR A 448 -17.83 6.22 -6.22
N PHE A 449 -18.59 7.19 -5.72
CA PHE A 449 -18.11 8.29 -4.90
C PHE A 449 -18.89 8.39 -3.59
N PHE A 450 -18.19 8.71 -2.51
CA PHE A 450 -18.77 9.09 -1.23
C PHE A 450 -18.48 10.57 -1.00
N ARG A 451 -19.53 11.41 -0.91
CA ARG A 451 -19.40 12.78 -0.41
C ARG A 451 -19.10 12.71 1.07
N MET A 452 -17.97 13.26 1.47
CA MET A 452 -17.46 13.20 2.85
C MET A 452 -17.66 14.58 3.44
N GLU A 453 -18.60 14.72 4.36
CA GLU A 453 -19.11 16.03 4.79
C GLU A 453 -19.28 16.06 6.32
N GLY A 454 -19.17 17.26 6.89
CA GLY A 454 -19.28 17.49 8.33
C GLY A 454 -17.96 17.37 9.11
N HIS A 455 -16.81 17.28 8.45
CA HIS A 455 -15.48 17.21 9.10
C HIS A 455 -14.80 18.56 9.32
N LEU A 456 -15.23 19.62 8.64
CA LEU A 456 -14.66 20.96 8.83
C LEU A 456 -14.93 21.49 10.24
N ALA A 457 -14.02 22.32 10.77
CA ALA A 457 -14.09 22.88 12.13
C ALA A 457 -14.06 21.84 13.28
N ILE A 458 -13.82 20.57 12.96
CA ILE A 458 -13.60 19.49 13.93
C ILE A 458 -12.10 19.29 14.09
N GLU A 459 -11.65 19.05 15.33
CA GLU A 459 -10.27 18.66 15.62
C GLU A 459 -9.87 17.44 14.79
N GLU A 460 -8.69 17.49 14.17
CA GLU A 460 -8.16 16.45 13.26
C GLU A 460 -8.31 15.04 13.81
N ASP A 461 -7.89 14.82 15.06
CA ASP A 461 -7.86 13.50 15.69
C ASP A 461 -9.28 12.93 15.86
N VAL A 462 -10.24 13.81 16.17
CA VAL A 462 -11.66 13.46 16.28
C VAL A 462 -12.21 13.12 14.90
N ALA A 463 -11.88 13.91 13.87
CA ALA A 463 -12.34 13.69 12.51
C ALA A 463 -11.84 12.36 11.93
N VAL A 464 -10.55 12.07 12.06
CA VAL A 464 -9.94 10.80 11.62
C VAL A 464 -10.60 9.61 12.31
N LYS A 465 -10.75 9.65 13.65
CA LYS A 465 -11.41 8.58 14.42
C LYS A 465 -12.87 8.35 14.02
N GLN A 466 -13.61 9.42 13.71
CA GLN A 466 -15.00 9.30 13.24
C GLN A 466 -15.07 8.63 11.86
N TYR A 467 -14.18 8.99 10.93
CA TYR A 467 -14.09 8.32 9.63
C TYR A 467 -13.66 6.85 9.74
N GLU A 468 -12.67 6.53 10.59
CA GLU A 468 -12.28 5.13 10.87
C GLU A 468 -13.43 4.31 11.48
N ARG A 469 -14.25 4.93 12.33
CA ARG A 469 -15.45 4.30 12.88
C ARG A 469 -16.48 4.06 11.77
N LEU A 470 -16.66 5.02 10.87
CA LEU A 470 -17.56 4.90 9.72
C LEU A 470 -17.11 3.73 8.80
N GLN A 471 -15.81 3.63 8.51
CA GLN A 471 -15.20 2.54 7.74
C GLN A 471 -15.45 1.18 8.38
N ARG A 472 -15.12 1.03 9.67
CA ARG A 472 -15.26 -0.25 10.40
C ARG A 472 -16.71 -0.70 10.55
N ASN A 473 -17.63 0.23 10.77
CA ASN A 473 -19.03 -0.10 11.02
C ASN A 473 -19.81 -0.42 9.75
N LEU A 474 -19.44 0.19 8.61
CA LEU A 474 -20.21 0.10 7.36
C LEU A 474 -19.42 -0.51 6.18
N ASN A 475 -18.21 -1.04 6.44
CA ASN A 475 -17.34 -1.68 5.45
C ASN A 475 -17.07 -0.79 4.22
N LEU A 476 -16.77 0.48 4.45
CA LEU A 476 -16.60 1.45 3.36
C LEU A 476 -15.18 1.37 2.76
N PRO A 477 -15.05 1.26 1.43
CA PRO A 477 -13.76 1.05 0.76
C PRO A 477 -13.06 2.37 0.46
N PHE A 478 -12.62 3.11 1.48
CA PHE A 478 -11.74 4.28 1.34
C PHE A 478 -10.74 4.31 2.50
N LYS A 479 -9.73 5.18 2.43
CA LYS A 479 -8.79 5.44 3.54
C LYS A 479 -8.89 6.91 3.99
N VAL A 480 -8.53 7.19 5.23
CA VAL A 480 -8.46 8.56 5.77
C VAL A 480 -7.08 8.82 6.33
N ARG A 481 -6.50 9.99 6.06
CA ARG A 481 -5.23 10.48 6.62
C ARG A 481 -5.35 11.96 6.93
N SER A 482 -4.43 12.47 7.75
CA SER A 482 -4.30 13.89 8.03
C SER A 482 -2.91 14.42 7.68
N ILE A 483 -2.85 15.70 7.33
CA ILE A 483 -1.61 16.44 7.11
C ILE A 483 -1.75 17.84 7.69
N PHE A 484 -0.65 18.41 8.16
CA PHE A 484 -0.65 19.71 8.81
C PHE A 484 -0.20 20.82 7.86
N MET A 485 -0.80 21.99 7.99
CA MET A 485 -0.31 23.29 7.48
C MET A 485 0.18 24.14 8.66
N GLY A 486 1.27 24.87 8.47
CA GLY A 486 1.89 25.70 9.50
C GLY A 486 3.15 25.09 10.10
N GLU A 487 3.57 25.59 11.26
CA GLU A 487 4.80 25.18 11.96
C GLU A 487 4.51 24.22 13.11
N GLY A 488 5.45 23.30 13.37
CA GLY A 488 5.46 22.47 14.58
C GLY A 488 4.37 21.38 14.63
N GLY A 489 3.60 21.21 13.56
CA GLY A 489 2.65 20.10 13.41
C GLY A 489 3.39 18.76 13.36
N THR A 490 2.69 17.69 13.72
CA THR A 490 3.24 16.33 13.66
C THR A 490 2.42 15.54 12.66
N THR A 491 3.05 15.04 11.62
CA THR A 491 2.40 14.07 10.73
C THR A 491 2.23 12.77 11.50
N LYS A 492 0.99 12.43 11.89
CA LYS A 492 0.63 11.12 12.45
C LYS A 492 0.53 10.08 11.32
N ASN A 493 1.60 9.91 10.54
CA ASN A 493 1.60 8.89 9.50
C ASN A 493 1.91 7.52 10.11
N ILE A 494 0.87 6.69 10.21
CA ILE A 494 1.05 5.24 10.24
C ILE A 494 1.23 4.78 8.79
N CYS A 495 2.47 4.85 8.31
CA CYS A 495 2.82 4.20 7.06
C CYS A 495 2.69 2.69 7.19
N ARG A 496 1.99 2.09 6.22
CA ARG A 496 2.03 0.64 6.01
C ARG A 496 3.18 0.31 5.11
N TYR A 497 3.89 -0.76 5.46
CA TYR A 497 5.02 -1.24 4.70
C TYR A 497 4.71 -2.68 4.34
N PRO A 498 4.19 -2.97 3.13
CA PRO A 498 3.75 -4.32 2.76
C PRO A 498 4.83 -5.39 2.96
N ASP A 499 6.10 -5.02 2.79
CA ASP A 499 7.26 -5.85 3.07
C ASP A 499 7.47 -6.13 4.57
N LEU A 500 7.16 -5.17 5.45
CA LEU A 500 7.19 -5.38 6.90
C LEU A 500 5.91 -6.07 7.41
N ASP A 501 4.74 -5.75 6.85
CA ASP A 501 3.45 -6.35 7.20
C ASP A 501 3.45 -7.85 6.91
N SER A 502 3.96 -8.25 5.73
CA SER A 502 4.08 -9.67 5.37
C SER A 502 5.06 -10.42 6.29
N GLN A 503 6.21 -9.82 6.61
CA GLN A 503 7.17 -10.42 7.55
C GLN A 503 6.61 -10.48 8.98
N TYR A 504 5.92 -9.43 9.43
CA TYR A 504 5.27 -9.39 10.73
C TYR A 504 4.23 -10.51 10.85
N LEU A 505 3.37 -10.69 9.85
CA LEU A 505 2.36 -11.75 9.85
C LEU A 505 2.99 -13.15 9.99
N VAL A 506 4.11 -13.41 9.32
CA VAL A 506 4.85 -14.67 9.46
C VAL A 506 5.31 -14.88 10.90
N TRP A 507 6.04 -13.91 11.47
CA TRP A 507 6.59 -14.04 12.83
C TRP A 507 5.52 -14.03 13.92
N ARG A 508 4.45 -13.26 13.73
CA ARG A 508 3.25 -13.28 14.55
C ARG A 508 2.65 -14.68 14.58
N ASN A 509 2.44 -15.31 13.43
CA ASN A 509 1.84 -16.64 13.36
C ASN A 509 2.74 -17.71 14.01
N VAL A 510 4.07 -17.60 13.86
CA VAL A 510 5.03 -18.45 14.58
C VAL A 510 4.91 -18.26 16.10
N MET A 511 4.79 -17.03 16.58
CA MET A 511 4.64 -16.74 18.01
C MET A 511 3.31 -17.29 18.57
N LEU A 512 2.22 -17.09 17.84
CA LEU A 512 0.90 -17.65 18.19
C LEU A 512 0.92 -19.18 18.24
N TYR A 513 1.66 -19.84 17.34
CA TYR A 513 1.82 -21.29 17.38
C TYR A 513 2.50 -21.76 18.68
N TYR A 514 3.55 -21.09 19.14
CA TYR A 514 4.21 -21.43 20.40
C TYR A 514 3.30 -21.19 21.61
N LEU A 515 2.63 -20.04 21.66
CA LEU A 515 1.68 -19.70 22.74
C LEU A 515 0.54 -20.72 22.83
N ASN A 516 0.01 -21.16 21.69
CA ASN A 516 -1.02 -22.20 21.63
C ASN A 516 -0.58 -23.54 22.18
N ASN A 517 0.67 -23.93 21.97
CA ASN A 517 1.20 -25.16 22.55
C ASN A 517 1.45 -25.00 24.06
N LEU A 518 1.81 -23.80 24.55
CA LEU A 518 1.94 -23.54 25.99
C LEU A 518 0.63 -23.69 26.73
N ILE A 519 -0.49 -23.25 26.14
CA ILE A 519 -1.84 -23.44 26.70
C ILE A 519 -2.17 -24.95 26.81
N LYS A 520 -1.77 -25.77 25.83
CA LYS A 520 -1.95 -27.24 25.90
C LYS A 520 -1.16 -27.86 27.05
N TYR A 521 0.05 -27.37 27.32
CA TYR A 521 0.85 -27.86 28.45
C TYR A 521 0.36 -27.35 29.80
N SER A 522 -0.12 -26.10 29.88
CA SER A 522 -0.67 -25.56 31.13
C SER A 522 -1.98 -26.25 31.54
N THR A 523 -2.86 -26.55 30.57
CA THR A 523 -4.08 -27.34 30.82
C THR A 523 -3.78 -28.79 31.20
N LEU A 524 -2.67 -29.37 30.72
CA LEU A 524 -2.18 -30.67 31.19
C LEU A 524 -1.64 -30.58 32.63
N ALA A 525 -0.88 -29.53 32.96
CA ALA A 525 -0.39 -29.29 34.31
C ALA A 525 -1.55 -29.08 35.31
N GLU A 526 -2.60 -28.37 34.91
CA GLU A 526 -3.84 -28.21 35.70
C GLU A 526 -4.49 -29.57 36.02
N LYS A 527 -4.54 -30.49 35.04
CA LYS A 527 -5.04 -31.87 35.24
C LYS A 527 -4.14 -32.69 36.16
N MET A 528 -2.82 -32.48 36.13
CA MET A 528 -1.87 -33.16 37.02
C MET A 528 -1.97 -32.64 38.45
N ILE A 529 -2.12 -31.33 38.67
CA ILE A 529 -2.30 -30.73 40.00
C ILE A 529 -3.61 -31.22 40.64
N ALA A 530 -4.66 -31.42 39.83
CA ALA A 530 -5.94 -32.00 40.26
C ALA A 530 -5.87 -33.49 40.66
N ARG A 531 -4.80 -34.21 40.32
CA ARG A 531 -4.56 -35.64 40.59
C ARG A 531 -3.15 -35.86 41.12
N PHE A 532 -2.73 -34.99 42.04
CA PHE A 532 -1.35 -34.94 42.54
C PHE A 532 -0.90 -36.28 43.15
N ASP A 533 -1.78 -36.99 43.86
CA ASP A 533 -1.48 -38.31 44.43
C ASP A 533 -1.36 -39.41 43.35
N ASP A 534 -2.17 -39.39 42.29
CA ASP A 534 -2.08 -40.37 41.18
C ASP A 534 -0.77 -40.21 40.38
N VAL A 535 -0.29 -38.97 40.20
CA VAL A 535 0.97 -38.65 39.52
C VAL A 535 2.18 -39.06 40.36
N LYS A 536 2.08 -38.86 41.68
CA LYS A 536 3.05 -39.33 42.68
C LYS A 536 3.14 -40.86 42.72
N ASP A 537 2.00 -41.56 42.65
CA ASP A 537 1.96 -43.02 42.62
C ASP A 537 2.45 -43.60 41.27
N ALA A 538 2.10 -42.96 40.14
CA ALA A 538 2.64 -43.33 38.82
C ALA A 538 4.17 -43.09 38.70
N ALA A 539 4.70 -42.05 39.34
CA ALA A 539 6.13 -41.80 39.43
C ALA A 539 6.84 -42.82 40.33
N LYS A 540 6.23 -43.20 41.47
CA LYS A 540 6.69 -44.31 42.30
C LYS A 540 6.72 -45.63 41.52
N ASP A 541 5.68 -45.96 40.77
CA ASP A 541 5.61 -47.19 39.97
C ASP A 541 6.64 -47.22 38.83
N ALA A 542 6.91 -46.07 38.19
CA ALA A 542 7.93 -45.95 37.16
C ALA A 542 9.37 -46.09 37.71
N VAL A 543 9.62 -45.71 38.96
CA VAL A 543 10.94 -45.83 39.62
C VAL A 543 11.14 -47.22 40.23
N VAL A 544 10.10 -47.85 40.78
CA VAL A 544 10.15 -49.24 41.30
C VAL A 544 10.28 -50.25 40.15
N GLY A 545 9.70 -49.98 38.98
CA GLY A 545 9.78 -50.83 37.78
C GLY A 545 11.17 -50.98 37.14
N VAL A 546 12.18 -50.22 37.59
CA VAL A 546 13.56 -50.29 37.05
C VAL A 546 14.42 -51.37 37.73
N ASN A 547 14.02 -51.89 38.91
CA ASN A 547 14.87 -52.79 39.70
C ASN A 547 14.49 -54.28 39.75
N THR A 548 13.52 -54.76 38.95
CA THR A 548 13.26 -56.20 38.87
C THR A 548 13.12 -56.69 37.43
N LYS A 549 14.11 -57.48 36.98
CA LYS A 549 13.95 -58.40 35.85
C LYS A 549 13.03 -59.55 36.30
N LYS A 550 11.80 -59.61 35.79
CA LYS A 550 11.15 -60.85 35.34
C LYS A 550 9.85 -60.61 34.57
N GLU A 551 9.88 -61.09 33.33
CA GLU A 551 8.80 -61.64 32.49
C GLU A 551 7.33 -61.34 32.84
N THR A 552 6.71 -60.56 31.96
CA THR A 552 5.35 -60.72 31.39
C THR A 552 4.29 -61.53 32.15
N ARG A 553 3.18 -60.88 32.50
CA ARG A 553 1.88 -60.99 31.79
C ARG A 553 0.81 -60.09 32.42
N PHE A 554 0.14 -59.32 31.56
CA PHE A 554 -1.11 -58.60 31.82
C PHE A 554 -2.24 -59.53 32.28
N ASN A 555 -3.14 -59.05 33.14
CA ASN A 555 -4.59 -59.11 32.85
C ASN A 555 -5.48 -58.27 33.78
N ALA A 556 -6.28 -57.41 33.12
CA ALA A 556 -7.72 -57.12 33.32
C ALA A 556 -8.15 -56.35 34.59
N LYS A 557 -9.10 -55.40 34.57
CA LYS A 557 -9.91 -54.69 33.56
C LYS A 557 -10.81 -53.70 34.35
N ALA A 558 -11.27 -52.64 33.68
CA ALA A 558 -12.47 -51.80 33.89
C ALA A 558 -12.16 -50.35 34.32
N GLY A 559 -12.63 -49.29 33.65
CA GLY A 559 -13.43 -49.20 32.42
C GLY A 559 -13.85 -47.74 32.11
N GLY A 560 -13.90 -47.41 30.80
CA GLY A 560 -14.65 -46.32 30.13
C GLY A 560 -14.16 -44.87 30.35
N ASN A 561 -14.12 -43.97 29.37
CA ASN A 561 -14.32 -43.97 27.93
C ASN A 561 -13.69 -42.65 27.42
N GLU A 562 -12.84 -42.71 26.40
CA GLU A 562 -12.93 -41.89 25.18
C GLU A 562 -11.67 -42.08 24.34
N THR A 563 -11.90 -42.60 23.15
CA THR A 563 -10.94 -43.03 22.12
C THR A 563 -10.34 -41.85 21.38
N PHE A 564 -9.02 -41.84 21.23
CA PHE A 564 -8.35 -41.35 20.02
C PHE A 564 -7.49 -42.49 19.45
N ASN A 565 -7.94 -43.02 18.32
CA ASN A 565 -7.14 -43.90 17.48
C ASN A 565 -6.04 -43.07 16.82
N ASP A 566 -4.78 -43.49 16.98
CA ASP A 566 -3.88 -43.48 15.83
C ASP A 566 -2.99 -44.72 15.86
N THR A 567 -3.21 -45.56 14.86
CA THR A 567 -2.47 -46.78 14.54
C THR A 567 -1.20 -46.41 13.81
N ASN A 568 -0.03 -46.67 14.41
CA ASN A 568 1.04 -47.49 13.83
C ASN A 568 2.29 -47.44 14.72
N GLY A 569 2.58 -48.58 15.34
CA GLY A 569 3.87 -48.83 15.94
C GLY A 569 4.88 -49.20 14.86
N GLN A 570 5.91 -48.38 14.70
CA GLN A 570 7.25 -48.87 14.44
C GLN A 570 8.20 -48.28 15.47
N THR A 571 8.83 -49.17 16.22
CA THR A 571 9.91 -48.89 17.15
C THR A 571 11.13 -48.40 16.38
N GLU A 572 11.29 -47.10 16.23
CA GLU A 572 12.56 -46.48 15.87
C GLU A 572 13.15 -45.77 17.09
N LYS A 573 14.33 -46.21 17.50
CA LYS A 573 15.20 -45.49 18.43
C LYS A 573 15.66 -44.20 17.75
N THR A 574 15.00 -43.08 18.01
CA THR A 574 15.49 -41.77 17.59
C THR A 574 15.57 -40.82 18.78
N SER A 575 16.69 -40.13 18.89
CA SER A 575 16.98 -39.22 20.00
C SER A 575 16.01 -38.04 20.01
N THR A 576 15.73 -37.52 21.21
CA THR A 576 14.81 -36.41 21.50
C THR A 576 15.04 -35.16 20.62
N PHE A 577 16.24 -35.00 20.04
CA PHE A 577 16.59 -33.94 19.10
C PHE A 577 16.05 -34.13 17.68
N GLY A 578 15.89 -35.38 17.20
CA GLY A 578 15.37 -35.68 15.86
C GLY A 578 13.89 -35.30 15.68
N ASN A 579 13.09 -35.47 16.75
CA ASN A 579 11.68 -35.11 16.75
C ASN A 579 11.44 -33.59 16.76
N ILE A 580 12.34 -32.81 17.38
CA ILE A 580 12.24 -31.34 17.40
C ILE A 580 12.54 -30.77 16.00
N ASN A 581 13.48 -31.38 15.26
CA ASN A 581 13.83 -30.93 13.91
C ASN A 581 12.73 -31.26 12.87
N ASN A 582 12.06 -32.41 13.01
CA ASN A 582 10.92 -32.76 12.15
C ASN A 582 9.67 -31.90 12.41
N VAL A 583 9.49 -31.39 13.63
CA VAL A 583 8.45 -30.40 13.97
C VAL A 583 8.77 -29.03 13.35
N PHE A 584 10.05 -28.64 13.26
CA PHE A 584 10.50 -27.41 12.59
C PHE A 584 10.18 -27.40 11.09
N ILE A 585 10.34 -28.53 10.39
CA ILE A 585 10.03 -28.64 8.96
C ILE A 585 8.51 -28.69 8.70
N LYS A 586 7.71 -29.29 9.61
CA LYS A 586 6.24 -29.28 9.52
C LYS A 586 5.61 -27.93 9.88
N ALA A 587 6.26 -27.09 10.70
CA ALA A 587 5.77 -25.75 11.06
C ALA A 587 5.82 -24.74 9.90
N GLY A 588 6.68 -24.97 8.90
CA GLY A 588 6.73 -24.16 7.66
C GLY A 588 5.54 -24.38 6.71
N MET A 589 4.66 -25.34 7.00
CA MET A 589 3.47 -25.67 6.20
C MET A 589 2.23 -25.73 7.10
N VAL A 590 1.79 -24.61 7.66
CA VAL A 590 0.48 -24.55 8.35
C VAL A 590 -0.42 -23.49 7.73
N ASN A 591 -1.53 -24.00 7.25
CA ASN A 591 -2.61 -23.37 6.52
C ASN A 591 -3.28 -22.21 7.30
N GLU A 592 -3.85 -21.26 6.55
CA GLU A 592 -4.46 -19.96 6.91
C GLU A 592 -5.53 -19.89 8.04
N ARG A 593 -5.74 -20.92 8.86
CA ARG A 593 -6.80 -20.93 9.88
C ARG A 593 -6.32 -21.37 11.26
N ILE A 594 -5.63 -20.49 11.97
CA ILE A 594 -5.64 -20.50 13.43
C ILE A 594 -6.73 -19.51 13.88
N ASN A 595 -7.99 -19.97 13.87
CA ASN A 595 -9.14 -19.17 14.30
C ASN A 595 -9.06 -18.86 15.81
N GLN A 596 -9.30 -17.60 16.17
CA GLN A 596 -9.42 -17.10 17.56
C GLN A 596 -10.50 -17.81 18.43
N ALA A 597 -11.32 -18.68 17.84
CA ALA A 597 -12.51 -19.25 18.46
C ALA A 597 -12.25 -20.34 19.54
N ASN A 598 -11.05 -20.89 19.66
CA ASN A 598 -10.78 -21.99 20.61
C ASN A 598 -10.35 -21.54 22.02
N TYR A 599 -10.18 -20.23 22.25
CA TYR A 599 -9.58 -19.72 23.49
C TYR A 599 -10.58 -19.51 24.64
N SER A 600 -11.88 -19.51 24.38
CA SER A 600 -12.92 -19.35 25.42
C SER A 600 -13.04 -20.51 26.43
N ARG A 601 -12.26 -21.59 26.27
CA ARG A 601 -12.29 -22.80 27.12
C ARG A 601 -11.25 -22.81 28.26
N ILE A 602 -10.63 -21.67 28.59
CA ILE A 602 -9.47 -21.61 29.50
C ILE A 602 -9.86 -21.55 31.01
N ASN A 603 -11.15 -21.52 31.37
CA ASN A 603 -11.58 -21.08 32.70
C ASN A 603 -12.10 -22.16 33.68
N ASN A 604 -11.65 -23.42 33.60
CA ASN A 604 -12.11 -24.47 34.53
C ASN A 604 -11.39 -24.48 35.90
N SER A 605 -10.27 -23.77 36.05
CA SER A 605 -9.50 -23.70 37.30
C SER A 605 -10.10 -22.75 38.34
N LYS A 606 -10.74 -21.65 37.90
CA LYS A 606 -11.37 -20.67 38.82
C LYS A 606 -12.53 -21.28 39.63
N GLY A 607 -13.29 -22.21 39.06
CA GLY A 607 -14.40 -22.90 39.75
C GLY A 607 -13.96 -23.91 40.83
N ARG A 608 -12.70 -24.38 40.81
CA ARG A 608 -12.17 -25.39 41.77
C ARG A 608 -11.43 -24.77 42.96
N LEU A 609 -11.22 -23.44 42.95
CA LEU A 609 -10.52 -22.69 44.00
C LEU A 609 -11.31 -22.64 45.33
N GLU A 610 -12.64 -22.79 45.29
CA GLU A 610 -13.51 -22.68 46.46
C GLU A 610 -13.67 -23.99 47.25
N GLU A 611 -13.31 -25.14 46.65
CA GLU A 611 -13.52 -26.48 47.24
C GLU A 611 -12.24 -27.15 47.78
N THR A 612 -11.07 -26.51 47.67
CA THR A 612 -9.78 -27.11 48.01
C THR A 612 -9.30 -26.71 49.42
N PRO A 613 -9.20 -27.64 50.39
CA PRO A 613 -8.85 -27.30 51.79
C PRO A 613 -7.34 -27.11 52.05
N ASN A 614 -6.47 -27.39 51.08
CA ASN A 614 -5.02 -27.27 51.22
C ASN A 614 -4.52 -25.94 50.61
N ASP A 615 -4.01 -25.04 51.45
CA ASP A 615 -3.48 -23.72 51.05
C ASP A 615 -2.42 -23.81 49.94
N LEU A 616 -1.59 -24.86 49.95
CA LEU A 616 -0.51 -25.05 48.98
C LEU A 616 -1.03 -25.47 47.58
N GLN A 617 -2.11 -26.26 47.53
CA GLN A 617 -2.78 -26.62 46.28
C GLN A 617 -3.54 -25.43 45.70
N ARG A 618 -4.14 -24.60 46.57
CA ARG A 618 -4.81 -23.36 46.17
C ARG A 618 -3.82 -22.35 45.57
N ASP A 619 -2.64 -22.20 46.17
CA ASP A 619 -1.56 -21.38 45.62
C ASP A 619 -1.10 -21.87 44.25
N ALA A 620 -0.96 -23.19 44.06
CA ALA A 620 -0.57 -23.79 42.78
C ALA A 620 -1.63 -23.59 41.68
N LEU A 621 -2.92 -23.77 41.99
CA LEU A 621 -4.02 -23.54 41.05
C LEU A 621 -4.16 -22.06 40.67
N ASN A 622 -4.02 -21.15 41.63
CA ASN A 622 -4.04 -19.71 41.36
C ASN A 622 -2.88 -19.28 40.46
N MET A 623 -1.70 -19.88 40.66
CA MET A 623 -0.53 -19.63 39.82
C MET A 623 -0.74 -20.09 38.36
N VAL A 624 -1.36 -21.26 38.14
CA VAL A 624 -1.70 -21.74 36.78
C VAL A 624 -2.74 -20.86 36.11
N ALA A 625 -3.75 -20.39 36.85
CA ALA A 625 -4.75 -19.46 36.33
C ALA A 625 -4.12 -18.13 35.90
N GLN A 626 -3.27 -17.54 36.75
CA GLN A 626 -2.52 -16.31 36.40
C GLN A 626 -1.59 -16.52 35.20
N PHE A 627 -1.01 -17.72 35.05
CA PHE A 627 -0.14 -18.05 33.92
C PHE A 627 -0.93 -18.09 32.61
N ASN A 628 -2.14 -18.63 32.63
CA ASN A 628 -3.03 -18.63 31.47
C ASN A 628 -3.54 -17.22 31.12
N ASP A 629 -3.97 -16.43 32.10
CA ASP A 629 -4.42 -15.04 31.90
C ASP A 629 -3.31 -14.19 31.22
N ASN A 630 -2.04 -14.37 31.62
CA ASN A 630 -0.90 -13.68 30.98
C ASN A 630 -0.63 -14.16 29.55
N ILE A 631 -0.87 -15.44 29.23
CA ILE A 631 -0.75 -15.94 27.84
C ILE A 631 -1.82 -15.30 26.95
N GLU A 632 -3.07 -15.18 27.44
CA GLU A 632 -4.15 -14.52 26.70
C GLU A 632 -3.83 -13.05 26.44
N GLU A 633 -3.34 -12.34 27.45
CA GLU A 633 -2.93 -10.94 27.31
C GLU A 633 -1.78 -10.82 26.30
N LEU A 634 -0.81 -11.74 26.33
CA LEU A 634 0.29 -11.75 25.37
C LEU A 634 -0.19 -12.01 23.94
N ILE A 635 -1.19 -12.89 23.75
CA ILE A 635 -1.84 -13.10 22.45
C ILE A 635 -2.56 -11.83 21.99
N ALA A 636 -3.23 -11.11 22.90
CA ALA A 636 -3.95 -9.87 22.57
C ALA A 636 -3.02 -8.74 22.10
N THR A 637 -1.74 -8.73 22.51
CA THR A 637 -0.74 -7.78 22.01
C THR A 637 -0.30 -8.07 20.56
N LEU A 638 -0.56 -9.28 20.03
CA LEU A 638 -0.20 -9.69 18.66
C LEU A 638 -1.33 -9.37 17.66
N THR A 639 -1.53 -8.07 17.39
CA THR A 639 -2.54 -7.52 16.45
C THR A 639 -2.42 -8.11 15.04
N LEU A 640 -3.49 -8.08 14.24
CA LEU A 640 -3.43 -8.58 12.87
C LEU A 640 -2.63 -7.63 11.98
N GLU A 641 -2.84 -6.33 12.18
CA GLU A 641 -2.14 -5.28 11.46
C GLU A 641 -0.86 -4.93 12.23
N PHE A 642 0.27 -4.92 11.53
CA PHE A 642 1.52 -4.51 12.14
C PHE A 642 1.47 -3.05 12.57
N SER A 643 0.63 -2.23 11.90
CA SER A 643 0.36 -0.83 12.22
C SER A 643 0.05 -0.60 13.69
N ASP A 644 -0.73 -1.51 14.27
CA ASP A 644 -1.33 -1.42 15.61
C ASP A 644 -0.51 -2.13 16.69
N PHE A 645 0.62 -2.76 16.33
CA PHE A 645 1.46 -3.49 17.26
C PHE A 645 2.18 -2.53 18.23
N ASP A 646 1.95 -2.70 19.53
CA ASP A 646 2.60 -1.94 20.61
C ASP A 646 3.71 -2.78 21.26
N GLU A 647 4.95 -2.45 20.92
CA GLU A 647 6.14 -3.16 21.40
C GLU A 647 6.36 -3.00 22.92
N ASN A 648 6.06 -1.84 23.49
CA ASN A 648 6.26 -1.60 24.92
C ASN A 648 5.27 -2.44 25.73
N ARG A 649 4.01 -2.47 25.29
CA ARG A 649 2.99 -3.34 25.87
C ARG A 649 3.37 -4.80 25.73
N PHE A 650 3.82 -5.24 24.56
CA PHE A 650 4.28 -6.62 24.34
C PHE A 650 5.44 -6.99 25.30
N LYS A 651 6.48 -6.16 25.38
CA LYS A 651 7.65 -6.37 26.26
C LYS A 651 7.24 -6.53 27.73
N SER A 652 6.33 -5.66 28.19
CA SER A 652 5.82 -5.67 29.56
C SER A 652 5.09 -6.98 29.86
N VAL A 653 4.16 -7.39 29.00
CA VAL A 653 3.37 -8.62 29.20
C VAL A 653 4.26 -9.87 29.11
N TYR A 654 5.20 -9.90 28.15
CA TYR A 654 6.13 -11.02 27.99
C TYR A 654 7.05 -11.20 29.21
N THR A 655 7.65 -10.13 29.71
CA THR A 655 8.52 -10.20 30.91
C THR A 655 7.72 -10.56 32.16
N GLY A 656 6.47 -10.10 32.27
CA GLY A 656 5.51 -10.51 33.28
C GLY A 656 5.27 -12.03 33.30
N LEU A 657 5.00 -12.62 32.12
CA LEU A 657 4.81 -14.07 31.97
C LEU A 657 6.03 -14.87 32.44
N ILE A 658 7.24 -14.47 32.04
CA ILE A 658 8.48 -15.15 32.42
C ILE A 658 8.76 -15.02 33.93
N SER A 659 8.52 -13.83 34.50
CA SER A 659 8.61 -13.61 35.95
C SER A 659 7.66 -14.51 36.73
N LEU A 660 6.42 -14.66 36.25
CA LEU A 660 5.44 -15.55 36.86
C LEU A 660 5.88 -17.02 36.80
N TYR A 661 6.48 -17.45 35.69
CA TYR A 661 7.04 -18.80 35.57
C TYR A 661 8.15 -19.07 36.60
N VAL A 662 9.07 -18.11 36.82
CA VAL A 662 10.11 -18.22 37.85
C VAL A 662 9.54 -18.22 39.27
N LYS A 663 8.49 -17.42 39.54
CA LYS A 663 7.77 -17.47 40.81
C LYS A 663 7.16 -18.85 41.08
N GLY A 664 6.66 -19.52 40.04
CA GLY A 664 6.21 -20.91 40.12
C GLY A 664 7.29 -21.90 40.51
N MET A 665 8.48 -21.75 39.94
CA MET A 665 9.64 -22.57 40.33
C MET A 665 10.02 -22.35 41.80
N LYS A 666 9.96 -21.11 42.31
CA LYS A 666 10.15 -20.81 43.73
C LYS A 666 9.05 -21.42 44.62
N LEU A 667 7.81 -21.46 44.14
CA LEU A 667 6.71 -22.16 44.82
C LEU A 667 7.01 -23.66 44.89
N MET A 668 7.49 -24.29 43.81
CA MET A 668 7.95 -25.68 43.83
C MET A 668 9.08 -25.93 44.82
N VAL A 669 10.03 -25.01 44.96
CA VAL A 669 11.08 -25.11 46.01
C VAL A 669 10.47 -25.13 47.41
N LYS A 670 9.45 -24.30 47.67
CA LYS A 670 8.73 -24.29 48.94
C LYS A 670 8.04 -25.63 49.20
N ILE A 671 7.44 -26.24 48.17
CA ILE A 671 6.85 -27.59 48.24
C ILE A 671 7.93 -28.65 48.55
N ILE A 672 9.02 -28.66 47.77
CA ILE A 672 10.15 -29.60 47.93
C ILE A 672 10.73 -29.55 49.35
N ASN A 673 10.95 -28.35 49.88
CA ASN A 673 11.54 -28.16 51.20
C ASN A 673 10.55 -28.53 52.33
N ASN A 674 9.25 -28.30 52.15
CA ASN A 674 8.22 -28.70 53.13
C ASN A 674 8.01 -30.21 53.16
N GLU A 675 7.97 -30.88 52.00
CA GLU A 675 7.72 -32.33 51.91
C GLU A 675 8.99 -33.16 52.14
N GLY A 676 10.17 -32.57 51.94
CA GLY A 676 11.46 -33.26 52.04
C GLY A 676 11.70 -34.31 50.96
N ASN A 677 10.90 -34.30 49.88
CA ASN A 677 10.95 -35.30 48.82
C ASN A 677 11.97 -34.90 47.74
N VAL A 678 13.06 -35.64 47.65
CA VAL A 678 14.18 -35.41 46.74
C VAL A 678 13.79 -35.69 45.27
N GLU A 679 12.79 -36.53 45.00
CA GLU A 679 12.34 -36.86 43.63
C GLU A 679 11.73 -35.65 42.91
N LEU A 680 11.16 -34.70 43.66
CA LEU A 680 10.63 -33.45 43.12
C LEU A 680 11.72 -32.52 42.56
N MET A 681 13.00 -32.73 42.90
CA MET A 681 14.11 -31.98 42.29
C MET A 681 14.24 -32.23 40.78
N ALA A 682 13.88 -33.42 40.29
CA ALA A 682 13.92 -33.74 38.86
C ALA A 682 12.93 -32.86 38.07
N TYR A 683 11.75 -32.60 38.64
CA TYR A 683 10.74 -31.71 38.05
C TYR A 683 11.18 -30.25 38.07
N LEU A 684 11.84 -29.79 39.15
CA LEU A 684 12.41 -28.44 39.18
C LEU A 684 13.54 -28.28 38.15
N MET A 685 14.41 -29.28 38.01
CA MET A 685 15.44 -29.30 36.96
C MET A 685 14.80 -29.26 35.57
N ALA A 686 13.77 -30.07 35.30
CA ALA A 686 13.02 -30.03 34.06
C ALA A 686 12.37 -28.65 33.83
N ALA A 687 11.78 -28.03 34.85
CA ALA A 687 11.18 -26.70 34.77
C ALA A 687 12.22 -25.63 34.41
N THR A 688 13.45 -25.71 34.91
CA THR A 688 14.54 -24.80 34.51
C THR A 688 15.00 -25.01 33.06
N ILE A 689 14.95 -26.25 32.56
CA ILE A 689 15.22 -26.56 31.14
C ILE A 689 14.11 -25.99 30.26
N VAL A 690 12.85 -26.15 30.65
CA VAL A 690 11.68 -25.57 29.96
C VAL A 690 11.74 -24.03 29.96
N HIS A 691 12.11 -23.40 31.08
CA HIS A 691 12.35 -21.96 31.14
C HIS A 691 13.41 -21.50 30.13
N ARG A 692 14.52 -22.25 30.03
CA ARG A 692 15.56 -21.98 29.03
C ARG A 692 15.04 -22.16 27.61
N ALA A 693 14.24 -23.19 27.35
CA ALA A 693 13.63 -23.44 26.05
C ALA A 693 12.65 -22.32 25.68
N LEU A 694 11.81 -21.87 26.62
CA LEU A 694 10.91 -20.73 26.47
C LEU A 694 11.67 -19.47 26.08
N ASN A 695 12.72 -19.14 26.83
CA ASN A 695 13.59 -17.99 26.53
C ASN A 695 14.38 -18.14 25.22
N VAL A 696 14.48 -19.32 24.61
CA VAL A 696 15.17 -19.53 23.32
C VAL A 696 14.18 -19.56 22.15
N PHE A 697 13.03 -20.22 22.29
CA PHE A 697 12.04 -20.34 21.21
C PHE A 697 11.23 -19.06 21.03
N MET A 698 10.94 -18.34 22.10
CA MET A 698 10.13 -17.11 22.06
C MET A 698 10.97 -15.87 21.74
N ILE A 699 12.28 -15.88 22.04
CA ILE A 699 13.15 -14.72 21.83
C ILE A 699 13.41 -14.45 20.35
N ARG A 700 13.45 -15.49 19.49
CA ARG A 700 13.74 -15.31 18.06
C ARG A 700 12.57 -14.66 17.31
N PRO A 701 11.31 -15.12 17.43
CA PRO A 701 10.16 -14.40 16.90
C PRO A 701 10.04 -12.99 17.46
N TYR A 702 10.29 -12.80 18.76
CA TYR A 702 10.29 -11.48 19.38
C TYR A 702 11.36 -10.55 18.79
N ILE A 703 12.61 -11.00 18.64
CA ILE A 703 13.70 -10.20 18.05
C ILE A 703 13.35 -9.81 16.61
N ASN A 704 12.73 -10.71 15.85
CA ASN A 704 12.30 -10.41 14.49
C ASN A 704 11.14 -9.41 14.46
N ILE A 705 10.15 -9.53 15.34
CA ILE A 705 9.07 -8.54 15.46
C ILE A 705 9.61 -7.19 15.94
N GLY A 706 10.55 -7.19 16.90
CA GLY A 706 11.23 -6.00 17.40
C GLY A 706 12.07 -5.32 16.31
N THR A 707 12.84 -6.09 15.52
CA THR A 707 13.63 -5.52 14.42
C THR A 707 12.72 -4.93 13.35
N LEU A 708 11.62 -5.59 13.02
CA LEU A 708 10.59 -5.01 12.14
C LEU A 708 10.03 -3.71 12.73
N THR A 709 9.87 -3.62 14.05
CA THR A 709 9.34 -2.44 14.74
C THR A 709 10.34 -1.29 14.72
N ASP A 710 11.61 -1.57 14.96
CA ASP A 710 12.71 -0.61 14.83
C ASP A 710 12.87 -0.13 13.38
N ILE A 711 12.84 -1.04 12.40
CA ILE A 711 12.88 -0.70 10.96
C ILE A 711 11.68 0.19 10.61
N ARG A 712 10.48 -0.16 11.07
CA ARG A 712 9.28 0.65 10.87
C ARG A 712 9.41 2.02 11.56
N SER A 713 9.92 2.08 12.78
CA SER A 713 10.17 3.33 13.49
C SER A 713 11.22 4.19 12.78
N GLN A 714 12.25 3.59 12.21
CA GLN A 714 13.27 4.29 11.43
C GLN A 714 12.72 4.81 10.11
N ARG A 715 11.94 3.99 9.37
CA ARG A 715 11.24 4.43 8.15
C ARG A 715 10.20 5.51 8.45
N ASN A 716 9.50 5.41 9.59
CA ASN A 716 8.62 6.48 10.08
C ASN A 716 9.42 7.72 10.48
N LYS A 717 10.65 7.58 10.99
CA LYS A 717 11.51 8.71 11.38
C LYS A 717 12.18 9.38 10.17
N SER A 718 12.49 8.65 9.10
CA SER A 718 12.92 9.22 7.83
C SER A 718 11.78 9.99 7.15
N LEU A 719 10.53 9.56 7.37
CA LEU A 719 9.32 10.35 7.08
C LEU A 719 9.05 11.47 8.11
N GLY A 720 9.62 11.33 9.31
CA GLY A 720 9.44 12.18 10.49
C GLY A 720 10.16 13.53 10.41
N THR A 721 10.73 13.90 9.27
CA THR A 721 10.83 15.33 8.93
C THR A 721 9.45 15.79 8.53
N ASN A 722 8.58 16.03 9.53
CA ASN A 722 7.32 16.78 9.46
C ASN A 722 7.02 17.31 8.05
N ILE A 723 6.49 16.44 7.17
CA ILE A 723 6.21 16.84 5.80
C ILE A 723 4.93 17.68 5.92
N SER A 724 5.13 18.97 6.13
CA SER A 724 4.08 19.97 6.05
C SER A 724 3.35 19.81 4.72
N PHE A 725 2.11 20.29 4.63
CA PHE A 725 1.37 20.28 3.37
C PHE A 725 2.19 20.93 2.23
N TYR A 726 2.97 21.97 2.55
CA TYR A 726 3.98 22.53 1.65
C TYR A 726 5.00 21.49 1.14
N ASP A 727 5.67 20.77 2.05
CA ASP A 727 6.66 19.76 1.66
C ASP A 727 6.02 18.60 0.89
N TYR A 728 4.77 18.25 1.19
CA TYR A 728 4.04 17.21 0.47
C TYR A 728 3.82 17.62 -0.98
N ILE A 729 3.26 18.80 -1.22
CA ILE A 729 3.03 19.33 -2.57
C ILE A 729 4.34 19.48 -3.34
N ARG A 730 5.44 19.80 -2.66
CA ARG A 730 6.78 19.88 -3.26
C ARG A 730 7.37 18.51 -3.63
N ARG A 731 7.11 17.45 -2.84
CA ARG A 731 7.78 16.13 -2.96
C ARG A 731 6.93 15.06 -3.64
N ALA A 732 5.68 14.89 -3.22
CA ALA A 732 4.83 13.73 -3.53
C ALA A 732 4.00 13.92 -4.82
N GLY A 733 3.75 15.17 -5.21
CA GLY A 733 2.90 15.47 -6.36
C GLY A 733 1.43 15.70 -5.99
N ALA A 734 0.66 16.07 -7.01
CA ALA A 734 -0.59 16.83 -6.92
C ALA A 734 -1.66 16.28 -5.96
N VAL A 735 -2.40 17.20 -5.35
CA VAL A 735 -3.66 16.92 -4.65
C VAL A 735 -4.82 17.58 -5.38
N GLU A 736 -6.03 17.07 -5.18
CA GLU A 736 -7.24 17.66 -5.73
C GLU A 736 -8.36 17.65 -4.69
N HIS A 737 -9.13 18.74 -4.62
CA HIS A 737 -10.35 18.76 -3.83
C HIS A 737 -11.52 18.19 -4.64
N LEU A 738 -12.22 17.20 -4.07
CA LEU A 738 -13.40 16.59 -4.68
C LEU A 738 -14.65 16.65 -3.79
N ALA A 739 -14.59 17.28 -2.61
CA ALA A 739 -15.60 17.19 -1.55
C ALA A 739 -15.97 15.73 -1.16
N GLY A 740 -14.96 14.85 -1.15
CA GLY A 740 -15.15 13.45 -0.81
C GLY A 740 -14.08 12.52 -1.39
N VAL A 741 -14.45 11.25 -1.59
CA VAL A 741 -13.49 10.20 -1.97
C VAL A 741 -14.14 9.14 -2.88
N ASN A 742 -13.41 8.74 -3.92
CA ASN A 742 -13.77 7.58 -4.75
C ASN A 742 -13.50 6.28 -3.99
N LYS A 743 -14.24 5.21 -4.33
CA LYS A 743 -13.93 3.85 -3.84
C LYS A 743 -12.47 3.50 -4.16
N GLY A 744 -11.70 3.11 -3.15
CA GLY A 744 -10.28 2.75 -3.24
C GLY A 744 -9.29 3.90 -2.97
N ASN A 745 -9.74 5.15 -2.97
CA ASN A 745 -8.88 6.32 -2.80
C ASN A 745 -8.72 6.72 -1.32
N THR A 746 -7.80 7.66 -1.07
CA THR A 746 -7.54 8.22 0.27
C THR A 746 -8.10 9.63 0.38
N LEU A 747 -8.87 9.89 1.45
CA LEU A 747 -9.27 11.21 1.90
C LEU A 747 -8.14 11.79 2.76
N LEU A 748 -7.58 12.92 2.36
CA LEU A 748 -6.53 13.65 3.07
C LEU A 748 -7.13 14.88 3.74
N LEU A 749 -7.19 14.89 5.07
CA LEU A 749 -7.67 16.00 5.88
C LEU A 749 -6.52 16.97 6.17
N LEU A 750 -6.66 18.22 5.75
CA LEU A 750 -5.71 19.29 6.06
C LEU A 750 -6.16 20.00 7.34
N TYR A 751 -5.31 19.98 8.37
CA TYR A 751 -5.51 20.76 9.58
C TYR A 751 -4.43 21.84 9.74
N HIS A 752 -4.73 22.91 10.47
CA HIS A 752 -3.79 24.01 10.68
C HIS A 752 -3.18 23.95 12.09
N THR A 753 -1.89 24.23 12.26
CA THR A 753 -1.23 24.16 13.59
C THR A 753 -1.42 25.43 14.45
N GLY A 754 -2.12 26.41 13.90
CA GLY A 754 -2.33 27.74 14.51
C GLY A 754 -1.11 28.67 14.45
N ARG A 755 -0.01 28.25 13.82
CA ARG A 755 1.23 29.04 13.68
C ARG A 755 1.81 28.86 12.29
N GLU A 756 2.33 29.92 11.70
CA GLU A 756 3.04 29.89 10.43
C GLU A 756 4.42 30.54 10.60
N ILE A 757 5.44 30.00 9.92
CA ILE A 757 6.82 30.51 9.98
C ILE A 757 6.85 31.95 9.44
N GLU A 758 7.72 32.80 9.97
CA GLU A 758 7.88 34.22 9.60
C GLU A 758 8.38 34.44 8.14
N TYR A 759 8.76 33.39 7.42
CA TYR A 759 9.16 33.48 6.02
C TYR A 759 7.95 33.50 5.08
N GLN A 760 7.21 34.60 5.04
CA GLN A 760 6.25 34.93 3.97
C GLN A 760 5.55 36.26 4.28
N THR A 761 6.26 37.37 4.17
CA THR A 761 5.59 38.65 3.93
C THR A 761 5.36 38.79 2.42
N ILE A 762 4.09 38.62 2.03
CA ILE A 762 3.41 39.25 0.89
C ILE A 762 4.15 39.17 -0.46
N GLY A 763 3.71 38.26 -1.33
CA GLY A 763 3.82 38.44 -2.78
C GLY A 763 5.22 38.39 -3.42
N LYS A 764 6.25 37.84 -2.74
CA LYS A 764 7.53 37.50 -3.37
C LYS A 764 7.83 36.01 -3.21
N ALA A 765 8.07 35.35 -4.34
CA ALA A 765 8.77 34.07 -4.36
C ALA A 765 10.05 34.19 -3.51
N PRO A 766 10.47 33.11 -2.81
CA PRO A 766 11.59 33.16 -1.88
C PRO A 766 12.79 33.86 -2.52
N VAL A 767 13.18 35.01 -1.95
CA VAL A 767 14.54 35.51 -2.16
C VAL A 767 15.43 34.45 -1.53
N ALA A 768 16.18 33.77 -2.41
CA ALA A 768 17.11 32.72 -2.08
C ALA A 768 17.76 32.97 -0.71
N VAL A 769 17.52 32.03 0.22
CA VAL A 769 18.29 31.91 1.46
C VAL A 769 19.78 32.00 1.07
N PRO A 770 20.59 32.81 1.78
CA PRO A 770 21.92 33.15 1.35
C PRO A 770 22.84 31.92 1.26
N VAL A 771 23.41 31.74 0.06
CA VAL A 771 24.80 31.35 -0.24
C VAL A 771 25.41 30.19 0.59
N THR A 772 24.65 29.14 0.87
CA THR A 772 25.21 27.84 1.36
C THR A 772 24.86 26.67 0.45
N HIS A 773 23.83 26.80 -0.39
CA HIS A 773 23.34 25.71 -1.26
C HIS A 773 24.23 25.44 -2.49
N LYS A 774 24.86 26.48 -3.06
CA LYS A 774 25.76 26.32 -4.22
C LYS A 774 27.02 25.53 -3.86
N GLU A 775 27.56 25.75 -2.67
CA GLU A 775 28.74 25.03 -2.18
C GLU A 775 28.41 23.58 -1.82
N THR A 776 27.23 23.33 -1.25
CA THR A 776 26.75 21.97 -0.94
C THR A 776 26.41 21.18 -2.20
N GLU A 777 25.76 21.79 -3.20
CA GLU A 777 25.44 21.13 -4.47
C GLU A 777 26.70 20.88 -5.32
N ILE A 778 27.65 21.82 -5.34
CA ILE A 778 28.99 21.57 -5.92
C ILE A 778 29.73 20.48 -5.13
N ALA A 779 29.62 20.45 -3.80
CA ALA A 779 30.23 19.39 -2.98
C ALA A 779 29.59 18.02 -3.22
N GLU A 780 28.27 17.95 -3.44
CA GLU A 780 27.55 16.73 -3.79
C GLU A 780 27.88 16.25 -5.18
N ILE A 781 27.94 17.14 -6.18
CA ILE A 781 28.39 16.78 -7.53
C ILE A 781 29.85 16.31 -7.50
N THR A 782 30.72 16.98 -6.72
CA THR A 782 32.12 16.55 -6.53
C THR A 782 32.20 15.19 -5.82
N LYS A 783 31.30 14.91 -4.87
CA LYS A 783 31.19 13.61 -4.19
C LYS A 783 30.70 12.53 -5.16
N ALA A 784 29.76 12.84 -6.03
CA ALA A 784 29.28 11.95 -7.09
C ALA A 784 30.39 11.65 -8.12
N GLU A 785 31.15 12.65 -8.56
CA GLU A 785 32.31 12.48 -9.45
C GLU A 785 33.35 11.54 -8.82
N LYS A 786 33.66 11.73 -7.52
CA LYS A 786 34.56 10.83 -6.78
C LYS A 786 34.01 9.40 -6.67
N THR A 787 32.72 9.26 -6.44
CA THR A 787 32.07 7.94 -6.29
C THR A 787 32.03 7.19 -7.62
N VAL A 788 31.67 7.86 -8.71
CA VAL A 788 31.69 7.31 -10.07
C VAL A 788 33.11 6.89 -10.48
N LYS A 789 34.11 7.70 -10.13
CA LYS A 789 35.52 7.36 -10.34
C LYS A 789 35.96 6.14 -9.52
N ALA A 790 35.64 6.08 -8.23
CA ALA A 790 35.99 4.96 -7.36
C ALA A 790 35.35 3.65 -7.84
N ASN A 791 34.10 3.69 -8.30
CA ASN A 791 33.40 2.53 -8.86
C ASN A 791 34.05 2.04 -10.17
N TYR A 792 34.42 2.96 -11.06
CA TYR A 792 35.17 2.63 -12.26
C TYR A 792 36.55 2.03 -11.95
N GLU A 793 37.30 2.63 -11.02
CA GLU A 793 38.62 2.15 -10.61
C GLU A 793 38.55 0.74 -10.02
N THR A 794 37.54 0.47 -9.19
CA THR A 794 37.30 -0.87 -8.60
C THR A 794 36.99 -1.89 -9.70
N ARG A 795 36.04 -1.58 -10.58
CA ARG A 795 35.65 -2.48 -11.68
C ARG A 795 36.79 -2.69 -12.69
N SER A 796 37.57 -1.65 -13.01
CA SER A 796 38.73 -1.75 -13.89
C SER A 796 39.85 -2.60 -13.25
N ALA A 797 40.09 -2.46 -11.94
CA ALA A 797 41.06 -3.28 -11.22
C ALA A 797 40.67 -4.76 -11.24
N GLU A 798 39.40 -5.09 -10.96
CA GLU A 798 38.89 -6.46 -11.04
C GLU A 798 39.04 -7.07 -12.45
N ILE A 799 38.72 -6.29 -13.50
CA ILE A 799 38.86 -6.76 -14.87
C ILE A 799 40.34 -7.00 -15.23
N LYS A 800 41.25 -6.11 -14.82
CA LYS A 800 42.69 -6.27 -15.04
C LYS A 800 43.27 -7.47 -14.31
N THR A 801 42.87 -7.71 -13.07
CA THR A 801 43.30 -8.89 -12.30
C THR A 801 42.86 -10.18 -13.00
N ARG A 802 41.62 -10.27 -13.50
CA ARG A 802 41.17 -11.45 -14.27
C ARG A 802 41.96 -11.65 -15.57
N ILE A 803 42.33 -10.57 -16.25
CA ILE A 803 43.17 -10.66 -17.47
C ILE A 803 44.55 -11.21 -17.10
N GLU A 804 45.20 -10.68 -16.06
CA GLU A 804 46.50 -11.15 -15.59
C GLU A 804 46.46 -12.61 -15.10
N GLU A 805 45.40 -13.02 -14.40
CA GLU A 805 45.18 -14.40 -13.97
C GLU A 805 45.10 -15.35 -15.16
N HIS A 806 44.25 -15.04 -16.15
CA HIS A 806 44.10 -15.88 -17.34
C HIS A 806 45.34 -15.87 -18.26
N GLU A 807 46.07 -14.76 -18.35
CA GLU A 807 47.36 -14.70 -19.08
C GLU A 807 48.42 -15.58 -18.39
N ASN A 808 48.46 -15.61 -17.06
CA ASN A 808 49.33 -16.48 -16.28
C ASN A 808 48.96 -17.96 -16.40
N GLU A 809 47.67 -18.29 -16.32
CA GLU A 809 47.15 -19.65 -16.54
C GLU A 809 47.53 -20.17 -17.93
N LEU A 810 47.39 -19.33 -18.97
CA LEU A 810 47.76 -19.66 -20.34
C LEU A 810 49.26 -19.95 -20.47
N GLY A 811 50.10 -19.20 -19.75
CA GLY A 811 51.53 -19.47 -19.63
C GLY A 811 51.83 -20.83 -19.01
N GLN A 812 51.15 -21.19 -17.92
CA GLN A 812 51.35 -22.47 -17.25
C GLN A 812 50.86 -23.65 -18.08
N VAL A 813 49.71 -23.53 -18.77
CA VAL A 813 49.16 -24.58 -19.63
C VAL A 813 50.11 -24.90 -20.79
N LYS A 814 50.74 -23.88 -21.42
CA LYS A 814 51.76 -24.09 -22.46
C LYS A 814 52.95 -24.89 -21.95
N ILE A 815 53.41 -24.60 -20.73
CA ILE A 815 54.54 -25.30 -20.11
C ILE A 815 54.16 -26.75 -19.80
N GLN A 816 53.01 -26.96 -19.14
CA GLN A 816 52.53 -28.30 -18.77
C GLN A 816 52.33 -29.21 -19.99
N TYR A 817 51.72 -28.71 -21.08
CA TYR A 817 51.54 -29.51 -22.30
C TYR A 817 52.87 -29.83 -22.98
N LYS A 818 53.83 -28.89 -22.98
CA LYS A 818 55.16 -29.10 -23.54
C LYS A 818 55.96 -30.13 -22.74
N GLU A 819 55.90 -30.07 -21.41
CA GLU A 819 56.53 -31.06 -20.52
C GLU A 819 55.86 -32.43 -20.63
N ALA A 820 54.53 -32.49 -20.70
CA ALA A 820 53.78 -33.73 -20.88
C ALA A 820 54.08 -34.39 -22.24
N LEU A 821 54.16 -33.59 -23.32
CA LEU A 821 54.54 -34.09 -24.64
C LEU A 821 55.97 -34.62 -24.63
N ALA A 822 56.92 -33.88 -24.03
CA ALA A 822 58.30 -34.32 -23.91
C ALA A 822 58.42 -35.64 -23.13
N GLY A 823 57.70 -35.77 -22.01
CA GLY A 823 57.68 -36.99 -21.20
C GLY A 823 57.12 -38.20 -21.96
N ARG A 824 56.01 -38.03 -22.70
CA ARG A 824 55.43 -39.11 -23.52
C ARG A 824 56.31 -39.49 -24.70
N ILE A 825 56.95 -38.52 -25.36
CA ILE A 825 57.93 -38.79 -26.41
C ILE A 825 59.11 -39.59 -25.84
N GLU A 826 59.60 -39.24 -24.65
CA GLU A 826 60.68 -39.98 -23.99
C GLU A 826 60.26 -41.41 -23.63
N GLU A 827 59.03 -41.60 -23.14
CA GLU A 827 58.46 -42.92 -22.84
C GLU A 827 58.36 -43.81 -24.08
N ILE A 828 57.85 -43.27 -25.20
CA ILE A 828 57.78 -43.97 -26.48
C ILE A 828 59.20 -44.25 -27.01
N ASN A 829 60.14 -43.33 -26.81
CA ASN A 829 61.53 -43.52 -27.23
C ASN A 829 62.28 -44.61 -26.45
N LYS A 830 61.92 -44.85 -25.19
CA LYS A 830 62.47 -45.92 -24.35
C LYS A 830 61.95 -47.33 -24.73
N ARG A 831 60.91 -47.44 -25.55
CA ARG A 831 60.41 -48.73 -26.03
C ARG A 831 61.46 -49.39 -26.93
N LYS A 832 61.76 -50.66 -26.66
CA LYS A 832 62.70 -51.47 -27.44
C LYS A 832 62.11 -51.74 -28.83
N VAL A 833 62.73 -51.16 -29.87
CA VAL A 833 62.36 -51.41 -31.27
C VAL A 833 63.13 -52.62 -31.76
N PHE A 834 62.45 -53.53 -32.45
CA PHE A 834 63.08 -54.69 -33.04
C PHE A 834 63.22 -54.51 -34.55
N THR A 835 64.39 -54.84 -35.09
CA THR A 835 64.59 -54.92 -36.54
C THR A 835 63.79 -56.09 -37.13
N ALA A 836 63.46 -56.04 -38.43
CA ALA A 836 62.67 -57.10 -39.07
C ALA A 836 63.29 -58.50 -38.92
N ASP A 837 64.63 -58.58 -38.82
CA ASP A 837 65.35 -59.84 -38.62
C ASP A 837 65.34 -60.29 -37.15
N GLU A 838 65.36 -59.36 -36.18
CA GLU A 838 65.19 -59.68 -34.76
C GLU A 838 63.77 -60.13 -34.43
N ILE A 839 62.74 -59.52 -35.04
CA ILE A 839 61.34 -59.98 -34.92
C ILE A 839 61.23 -61.39 -35.48
N LYS A 840 61.81 -61.70 -36.64
CA LYS A 840 61.82 -63.06 -37.18
C LYS A 840 62.53 -64.05 -36.28
N LYS A 841 63.65 -63.65 -35.66
CA LYS A 841 64.43 -64.51 -34.75
C LYS A 841 63.67 -64.80 -33.45
N GLU A 842 63.04 -63.79 -32.85
CA GLU A 842 62.18 -63.93 -31.67
C GLU A 842 60.88 -64.67 -32.00
N GLU A 843 60.24 -64.43 -33.14
CA GLU A 843 59.08 -65.22 -33.60
C GLU A 843 59.45 -66.70 -33.74
N LEU A 844 60.64 -67.01 -34.28
CA LEU A 844 61.14 -68.38 -34.35
C LEU A 844 61.44 -68.97 -32.97
N ALA A 845 61.97 -68.18 -32.04
CA ALA A 845 62.21 -68.62 -30.67
C ALA A 845 60.88 -68.91 -29.92
N ILE A 846 59.91 -68.01 -30.04
CA ILE A 846 58.55 -68.13 -29.49
C ILE A 846 57.82 -69.33 -30.11
N LYS A 847 57.96 -69.53 -31.44
CA LYS A 847 57.38 -70.67 -32.15
C LYS A 847 58.04 -72.00 -31.75
N SER A 848 59.36 -72.01 -31.59
CA SER A 848 60.10 -73.18 -31.09
C SER A 848 59.74 -73.50 -29.63
N GLU A 849 59.57 -72.48 -28.78
CA GLU A 849 59.11 -72.64 -27.39
C GLU A 849 57.69 -73.21 -27.32
N LEU A 850 56.78 -72.70 -28.17
CA LEU A 850 55.43 -73.22 -28.34
C LEU A 850 55.45 -74.68 -28.81
N GLU A 851 56.22 -75.00 -29.85
CA GLU A 851 56.36 -76.37 -30.36
C GLU A 851 56.90 -77.33 -29.29
N ASN A 852 57.87 -76.90 -28.47
CA ASN A 852 58.41 -77.68 -27.36
C ASN A 852 57.40 -77.90 -26.23
N LYS A 853 56.63 -76.88 -25.85
CA LYS A 853 55.55 -77.00 -24.85
C LYS A 853 54.37 -77.84 -25.34
N ILE A 854 54.02 -77.73 -26.62
CA ILE A 854 53.00 -78.61 -27.24
C ILE A 854 53.50 -80.05 -27.25
N ARG A 855 54.80 -80.28 -27.51
CA ARG A 855 55.39 -81.62 -27.52
C ARG A 855 55.47 -82.23 -26.11
N SER A 856 55.74 -81.44 -25.06
CA SER A 856 55.67 -81.92 -23.68
C SER A 856 54.24 -82.27 -23.25
N LEU A 857 53.25 -81.44 -23.61
CA LEU A 857 51.83 -81.70 -23.35
C LEU A 857 51.29 -82.95 -24.06
N LYS A 858 51.75 -83.25 -25.29
CA LYS A 858 51.37 -84.47 -26.02
C LYS A 858 51.96 -85.76 -25.41
N SER A 859 53.07 -85.69 -24.69
CA SER A 859 53.70 -86.86 -24.05
C SER A 859 53.01 -87.31 -22.76
N THR A 860 52.20 -86.43 -22.15
CA THR A 860 51.49 -86.66 -20.88
C THR A 860 50.01 -87.00 -21.04
N GLY A 861 49.50 -87.13 -22.28
CA GLY A 861 48.11 -87.52 -22.55
C GLY A 861 47.06 -86.47 -22.14
N GLU A 862 47.42 -85.18 -22.09
CA GLU A 862 46.50 -84.09 -21.73
C GLU A 862 45.87 -83.37 -22.95
N ASP A 863 44.68 -82.83 -22.71
CA ASP A 863 43.59 -82.38 -23.60
C ASP A 863 43.90 -81.36 -24.71
N ALA A 864 43.17 -81.44 -25.84
CA ALA A 864 43.33 -80.57 -27.01
C ALA A 864 43.02 -79.07 -26.74
N VAL A 865 42.19 -78.77 -25.74
CA VAL A 865 41.73 -77.41 -25.40
C VAL A 865 42.85 -76.53 -24.81
N LYS A 866 43.76 -77.09 -24.01
CA LYS A 866 44.91 -76.33 -23.47
C LYS A 866 45.91 -75.91 -24.56
N THR A 867 45.99 -76.70 -25.63
CA THR A 867 46.87 -76.43 -26.78
C THR A 867 46.39 -75.19 -27.53
N GLU A 868 45.07 -75.06 -27.74
CA GLU A 868 44.47 -73.95 -28.47
C GLU A 868 44.55 -72.61 -27.70
N ALA A 869 44.41 -72.64 -26.37
CA ALA A 869 44.60 -71.47 -25.52
C ALA A 869 46.06 -70.96 -25.54
N LEU A 870 47.04 -71.87 -25.52
CA LEU A 870 48.46 -71.53 -25.68
C LEU A 870 48.76 -70.93 -27.05
N GLU A 871 48.19 -71.49 -28.13
CA GLU A 871 48.35 -70.93 -29.48
C GLU A 871 47.80 -69.50 -29.59
N LYS A 872 46.68 -69.20 -28.91
CA LYS A 872 46.09 -67.86 -28.88
C LYS A 872 46.96 -66.85 -28.13
N GLU A 873 47.41 -67.19 -26.92
CA GLU A 873 48.31 -66.33 -26.13
C GLU A 873 49.60 -66.01 -26.90
N TYR A 874 50.18 -67.02 -27.55
CA TYR A 874 51.41 -66.85 -28.33
C TYR A 874 51.17 -66.04 -29.63
N LYS A 875 50.00 -66.16 -30.28
CA LYS A 875 49.62 -65.27 -31.40
C LYS A 875 49.46 -63.82 -30.97
N GLU A 876 48.83 -63.56 -29.82
CA GLU A 876 48.71 -62.21 -29.26
C GLU A 876 50.08 -61.62 -28.92
N ARG A 877 50.99 -62.44 -28.36
CA ARG A 877 52.37 -62.05 -28.07
C ARG A 877 53.17 -61.70 -29.34
N ILE A 878 52.95 -62.41 -30.44
CA ILE A 878 53.53 -62.10 -31.76
C ILE A 878 52.97 -60.79 -32.32
N VAL A 879 51.66 -60.55 -32.20
CA VAL A 879 51.04 -59.28 -32.62
C VAL A 879 51.60 -58.10 -31.82
N LEU A 880 51.80 -58.25 -30.52
CA LEU A 880 52.42 -57.22 -29.67
C LEU A 880 53.89 -56.97 -30.05
N LEU A 881 54.62 -58.02 -30.43
CA LEU A 881 56.00 -57.92 -30.92
C LEU A 881 56.08 -57.16 -32.25
N ARG A 882 55.15 -57.42 -33.17
CA ARG A 882 55.05 -56.73 -34.47
C ARG A 882 54.70 -55.25 -34.36
N LYS A 883 54.06 -54.82 -33.27
CA LYS A 883 53.79 -53.40 -32.97
C LYS A 883 55.04 -52.62 -32.54
N ASN A 884 56.13 -53.29 -32.16
CA ASN A 884 57.39 -52.65 -31.74
C ASN A 884 58.37 -52.48 -32.92
N THR A 885 57.86 -52.03 -34.08
CA THR A 885 58.68 -51.72 -35.27
C THR A 885 58.98 -50.22 -35.36
N GLU A 886 60.06 -49.87 -36.06
CA GLU A 886 60.47 -48.47 -36.25
C GLU A 886 59.39 -47.63 -36.97
N ALA A 887 58.65 -48.26 -37.90
CA ALA A 887 57.59 -47.62 -38.66
C ALA A 887 56.36 -47.26 -37.79
N ASP A 888 55.94 -48.18 -36.91
CA ASP A 888 54.81 -47.95 -36.00
C ASP A 888 55.15 -46.92 -34.93
N LYS A 889 56.37 -46.96 -34.37
CA LYS A 889 56.87 -45.93 -33.43
C LYS A 889 56.86 -44.54 -34.07
N THR A 890 57.29 -44.43 -35.32
CA THR A 890 57.28 -43.15 -36.06
C THR A 890 55.87 -42.64 -36.30
N LYS A 891 54.93 -43.54 -36.61
CA LYS A 891 53.51 -43.23 -36.79
C LYS A 891 52.85 -42.78 -35.48
N GLU A 892 53.08 -43.48 -34.37
CA GLU A 892 52.55 -43.17 -33.04
C GLU A 892 53.08 -41.81 -32.54
N LEU A 893 54.37 -41.52 -32.73
CA LEU A 893 54.95 -40.20 -32.40
C LEU A 893 54.29 -39.07 -33.21
N LYS A 894 54.06 -39.28 -34.51
CA LYS A 894 53.42 -38.29 -35.38
C LYS A 894 51.96 -38.04 -35.01
N GLU A 895 51.18 -39.08 -34.73
CA GLU A 895 49.79 -38.99 -34.28
C GLU A 895 49.69 -38.35 -32.88
N LEU A 896 50.55 -38.74 -31.94
CA LEU A 896 50.59 -38.15 -30.60
C LEU A 896 50.92 -36.65 -30.64
N THR A 897 51.93 -36.28 -31.42
CA THR A 897 52.35 -34.88 -31.56
C THR A 897 51.24 -34.05 -32.19
N GLY A 898 50.64 -34.52 -33.29
CA GLY A 898 49.51 -33.84 -33.94
C GLY A 898 48.28 -33.70 -33.04
N THR A 899 47.97 -34.71 -32.23
CA THR A 899 46.80 -34.67 -31.33
C THR A 899 47.03 -33.68 -30.18
N MET A 900 48.20 -33.72 -29.53
CA MET A 900 48.50 -32.81 -28.42
C MET A 900 48.68 -31.36 -28.88
N GLU A 901 49.23 -31.12 -30.07
CA GLU A 901 49.30 -29.78 -30.68
C GLU A 901 47.90 -29.23 -31.00
N SER A 902 47.00 -30.07 -31.51
CA SER A 902 45.60 -29.68 -31.76
C SER A 902 44.85 -29.35 -30.48
N GLU A 903 44.98 -30.17 -29.42
CA GLU A 903 44.34 -29.90 -28.12
C GLU A 903 44.87 -28.64 -27.46
N LEU A 904 46.19 -28.39 -27.55
CA LEU A 904 46.80 -27.16 -27.05
C LEU A 904 46.28 -25.94 -27.84
N ALA A 905 46.23 -26.02 -29.17
CA ALA A 905 45.71 -24.93 -30.00
C ALA A 905 44.25 -24.59 -29.70
N GLU A 906 43.41 -25.60 -29.46
CA GLU A 906 42.00 -25.40 -29.09
C GLU A 906 41.86 -24.73 -27.72
N LYS A 907 42.61 -25.19 -26.71
CA LYS A 907 42.60 -24.57 -25.37
C LYS A 907 43.12 -23.12 -25.38
N LEU A 908 44.18 -22.85 -26.16
CA LEU A 908 44.72 -21.49 -26.30
C LEU A 908 43.69 -20.56 -26.93
N LYS A 909 42.98 -21.01 -27.96
CA LYS A 909 41.94 -20.22 -28.61
C LYS A 909 40.80 -19.85 -27.65
N VAL A 910 40.30 -20.81 -26.86
CA VAL A 910 39.22 -20.57 -25.89
C VAL A 910 39.64 -19.55 -24.82
N SER A 911 40.87 -19.65 -24.30
CA SER A 911 41.38 -18.72 -23.30
C SER A 911 41.68 -17.32 -23.89
N GLU A 912 42.16 -17.23 -25.14
CA GLU A 912 42.36 -15.95 -25.84
C GLU A 912 41.02 -15.21 -26.07
N GLU A 913 39.95 -15.93 -26.43
CA GLU A 913 38.59 -15.36 -26.57
C GLU A 913 38.05 -14.80 -25.23
N VAL A 914 38.36 -15.45 -24.11
CA VAL A 914 37.99 -14.96 -22.76
C VAL A 914 38.73 -13.67 -22.40
N ILE A 915 40.03 -13.57 -22.72
CA ILE A 915 40.83 -12.37 -22.51
C ILE A 915 40.34 -11.22 -23.38
N GLU A 916 40.03 -11.48 -24.65
CA GLU A 916 39.50 -10.46 -25.57
C GLU A 916 38.14 -9.92 -25.10
N LYS A 917 37.27 -10.81 -24.59
CA LYS A 917 36.00 -10.41 -23.98
C LYS A 917 36.20 -9.54 -22.74
N ALA A 918 37.13 -9.90 -21.84
CA ALA A 918 37.45 -9.09 -20.66
C ALA A 918 38.01 -7.71 -21.03
N ARG A 919 38.85 -7.61 -22.08
CA ARG A 919 39.35 -6.32 -22.60
C ARG A 919 38.22 -5.45 -23.16
N LYS A 920 37.22 -6.06 -23.79
CA LYS A 920 36.03 -5.35 -24.27
C LYS A 920 35.16 -4.83 -23.11
N GLU A 921 35.00 -5.63 -22.06
CA GLU A 921 34.30 -5.21 -20.82
C GLU A 921 34.99 -4.01 -20.16
N GLU A 922 36.33 -3.95 -20.17
CA GLU A 922 37.09 -2.79 -19.66
C GLU A 922 36.82 -1.52 -20.49
N ALA A 923 36.83 -1.64 -21.83
CA ALA A 923 36.57 -0.52 -22.73
C ALA A 923 35.13 0.02 -22.60
N GLU A 924 34.16 -0.87 -22.37
CA GLU A 924 32.76 -0.48 -22.11
C GLU A 924 32.60 0.22 -20.76
N ALA A 925 33.26 -0.27 -19.71
CA ALA A 925 33.27 0.37 -18.39
C ALA A 925 33.90 1.79 -18.44
N LEU A 926 34.95 1.98 -19.24
CA LEU A 926 35.56 3.29 -19.46
C LEU A 926 34.60 4.25 -20.18
N LYS A 927 33.90 3.77 -21.21
CA LYS A 927 32.91 4.59 -21.95
C LYS A 927 31.72 4.99 -21.09
N GLU A 928 31.26 4.11 -20.20
CA GLU A 928 30.21 4.39 -19.21
C GLU A 928 30.67 5.45 -18.20
N TYR A 929 31.89 5.31 -17.66
CA TYR A 929 32.51 6.28 -16.77
C TYR A 929 32.63 7.68 -17.42
N GLU A 930 33.15 7.75 -18.65
CA GLU A 930 33.27 9.01 -19.40
C GLU A 930 31.91 9.66 -19.68
N GLY A 931 30.88 8.84 -19.95
CA GLY A 931 29.49 9.29 -20.13
C GLY A 931 28.94 9.94 -18.85
N HIS A 932 29.06 9.27 -17.70
CA HIS A 932 28.64 9.81 -16.42
C HIS A 932 29.41 11.06 -16.01
N LEU A 933 30.74 11.07 -16.24
CA LEU A 933 31.59 12.22 -15.94
C LEU A 933 31.19 13.45 -16.77
N LYS A 934 30.85 13.26 -18.05
CA LYS A 934 30.40 14.35 -18.93
C LYS A 934 29.10 14.99 -18.43
N VAL A 935 28.13 14.18 -18.04
CA VAL A 935 26.83 14.65 -17.49
C VAL A 935 27.04 15.40 -16.16
N LEU A 936 27.85 14.87 -15.25
CA LEU A 936 28.16 15.52 -13.98
C LEU A 936 28.92 16.84 -14.19
N THR A 937 29.85 16.87 -15.15
CA THR A 937 30.60 18.09 -15.52
C THR A 937 29.68 19.16 -16.13
N GLU A 938 28.71 18.76 -16.95
CA GLU A 938 27.70 19.67 -17.51
C GLU A 938 26.75 20.20 -16.45
N LYS A 939 26.28 19.35 -15.52
CA LYS A 939 25.51 19.76 -14.33
C LYS A 939 26.29 20.73 -13.46
N ARG A 940 27.56 20.42 -13.16
CA ARG A 940 28.44 21.32 -12.42
C ARG A 940 28.57 22.68 -13.09
N LYS A 941 28.77 22.71 -14.42
CA LYS A 941 28.82 23.96 -15.21
C LYS A 941 27.49 24.72 -15.21
N ALA A 942 26.35 24.02 -15.16
CA ALA A 942 25.02 24.62 -15.09
C ALA A 942 24.75 25.27 -13.72
N VAL A 943 25.12 24.59 -12.64
CA VAL A 943 25.09 25.08 -11.24
C VAL A 943 26.08 26.23 -11.05
N GLU A 944 27.29 26.13 -11.60
CA GLU A 944 28.30 27.20 -11.57
C GLU A 944 27.83 28.47 -12.31
N LYS A 945 27.11 28.31 -13.45
CA LYS A 945 26.54 29.40 -14.27
C LYS A 945 25.15 29.89 -13.82
N GLY A 946 24.50 29.23 -12.86
CA GLY A 946 23.21 29.63 -12.31
C GLY A 946 22.00 29.53 -13.26
N ARG A 947 22.05 28.65 -14.28
CA ARG A 947 21.03 28.58 -15.35
C ARG A 947 19.86 27.63 -15.10
N GLU A 948 19.90 26.80 -14.08
CA GLU A 948 18.77 25.93 -13.72
C GLU A 948 17.56 26.76 -13.23
N LYS A 949 17.83 27.98 -12.75
CA LYS A 949 16.80 28.96 -12.44
C LYS A 949 15.95 29.39 -13.64
N GLU A 950 16.47 29.47 -14.87
CA GLU A 950 15.65 30.03 -15.98
C GLU A 950 14.42 29.16 -16.33
N LEU A 951 14.48 27.84 -16.17
CA LEU A 951 13.35 26.95 -16.49
C LEU A 951 12.30 26.87 -15.37
N GLU A 952 12.71 26.91 -14.10
CA GLU A 952 11.76 26.98 -12.96
C GLU A 952 11.25 28.41 -12.72
N GLU A 953 12.04 29.43 -13.01
CA GLU A 953 11.66 30.85 -12.89
C GLU A 953 10.66 31.26 -13.98
N ILE A 954 10.66 30.62 -15.17
CA ILE A 954 9.61 30.78 -16.19
C ILE A 954 8.25 30.21 -15.70
N ILE A 955 8.26 29.18 -14.84
CA ILE A 955 7.03 28.54 -14.32
C ILE A 955 6.55 29.22 -13.03
N VAL A 956 7.47 29.72 -12.17
CA VAL A 956 7.13 30.20 -10.81
C VAL A 956 7.21 31.73 -10.66
N THR A 957 8.00 32.46 -11.46
CA THR A 957 7.99 33.93 -11.46
C THR A 957 7.19 34.52 -12.61
N GLY A 958 6.04 33.89 -12.87
CA GLY A 958 4.93 34.56 -13.50
C GLY A 958 4.40 35.72 -12.64
N LYS A 959 5.18 36.78 -12.42
CA LYS A 959 4.67 38.12 -12.73
C LYS A 959 4.45 38.20 -14.25
N ARG A 960 3.65 37.28 -14.81
CA ARG A 960 2.78 37.65 -15.92
C ARG A 960 2.07 38.89 -15.43
N LYS A 961 1.94 39.90 -16.28
CA LYS A 961 1.03 41.01 -16.03
C LYS A 961 -0.35 40.40 -15.75
N ARG A 962 -0.65 40.09 -14.48
CA ARG A 962 -1.92 39.46 -14.06
C ARG A 962 -3.06 40.36 -14.54
N GLY A 963 -2.87 41.68 -14.48
CA GLY A 963 -3.82 42.67 -14.97
C GLY A 963 -4.24 42.57 -16.44
N ASP A 964 -3.50 41.89 -17.32
CA ASP A 964 -3.88 41.77 -18.74
C ASP A 964 -4.89 40.63 -18.99
N TYR A 965 -5.08 39.70 -18.03
CA TYR A 965 -5.91 38.49 -18.20
C TYR A 965 -6.96 38.26 -17.10
N LEU A 966 -6.91 39.01 -16.00
CA LEU A 966 -7.93 38.93 -14.94
C LEU A 966 -9.19 39.69 -15.35
N SER A 967 -10.35 39.24 -14.89
CA SER A 967 -11.57 40.05 -15.01
C SER A 967 -11.44 41.33 -14.18
N LYS A 968 -12.23 42.38 -14.50
CA LYS A 968 -12.21 43.63 -13.73
C LYS A 968 -12.53 43.40 -12.25
N PHE A 969 -13.52 42.55 -11.97
CA PHE A 969 -13.91 42.21 -10.61
C PHE A 969 -12.83 41.36 -9.92
N GLU A 970 -12.27 40.33 -10.58
CA GLU A 970 -11.20 39.51 -10.02
C GLU A 970 -9.96 40.32 -9.62
N ALA A 971 -9.58 41.31 -10.45
CA ALA A 971 -8.48 42.22 -10.11
C ALA A 971 -8.78 43.04 -8.86
N SER A 972 -9.99 43.62 -8.76
CA SER A 972 -10.41 44.40 -7.58
C SER A 972 -10.59 43.53 -6.33
N PHE A 973 -11.13 42.31 -6.49
CA PHE A 973 -11.29 41.32 -5.43
C PHE A 973 -9.94 40.94 -4.85
N ASN A 974 -8.95 40.60 -5.68
CA ASN A 974 -7.62 40.24 -5.22
C ASN A 974 -6.93 41.42 -4.49
N GLU A 975 -7.10 42.66 -4.97
CA GLU A 975 -6.56 43.84 -4.27
C GLU A 975 -7.20 44.04 -2.88
N GLN A 976 -8.51 43.87 -2.76
CA GLN A 976 -9.21 43.95 -1.49
C GLN A 976 -8.86 42.78 -0.56
N TYR A 977 -8.71 41.58 -1.12
CA TYR A 977 -8.28 40.40 -0.39
C TYR A 977 -6.89 40.59 0.21
N ASP A 978 -5.93 41.09 -0.57
CA ASP A 978 -4.57 41.36 -0.08
C ASP A 978 -4.58 42.40 1.07
N LYS A 979 -5.43 43.44 0.98
CA LYS A 979 -5.63 44.40 2.10
C LYS A 979 -6.20 43.73 3.35
N LEU A 980 -7.20 42.85 3.20
CA LEU A 980 -7.76 42.10 4.33
C LEU A 980 -6.71 41.20 4.99
N VAL A 981 -5.81 40.59 4.20
CA VAL A 981 -4.69 39.79 4.72
C VAL A 981 -3.74 40.65 5.54
N GLU A 982 -3.43 41.87 5.07
CA GLU A 982 -2.60 42.82 5.81
C GLU A 982 -3.28 43.31 7.11
N GLU A 983 -4.58 43.59 7.07
CA GLU A 983 -5.36 44.10 8.21
C GLU A 983 -5.59 43.05 9.30
N ILE A 984 -5.99 41.82 8.94
CA ILE A 984 -6.27 40.73 9.88
C ILE A 984 -4.95 40.08 10.36
N GLY A 985 -3.93 40.07 9.49
CA GLY A 985 -2.64 39.48 9.79
C GLY A 985 -2.75 38.02 10.24
N ARG A 986 -2.16 37.71 11.40
CA ARG A 986 -2.10 36.35 11.96
C ARG A 986 -3.14 36.10 13.06
N GLU A 987 -4.02 37.05 13.35
CA GLU A 987 -4.95 36.98 14.48
C GLU A 987 -5.97 35.84 14.36
N GLY A 988 -6.28 35.40 13.13
CA GLY A 988 -7.21 34.31 12.88
C GLY A 988 -6.62 32.90 13.01
N LEU A 989 -5.29 32.74 12.92
CA LEU A 989 -4.65 31.42 12.91
C LEU A 989 -4.90 30.60 14.20
N PRO A 990 -4.88 31.19 15.41
CA PRO A 990 -5.20 30.46 16.64
C PRO A 990 -6.64 29.90 16.67
N ASN A 991 -7.59 30.54 15.97
CA ASN A 991 -9.00 30.10 15.96
C ASN A 991 -9.22 28.82 15.14
N ILE A 992 -8.29 28.50 14.24
CA ILE A 992 -8.33 27.32 13.36
C ILE A 992 -7.30 26.25 13.77
N ALA A 993 -6.62 26.44 14.91
CA ALA A 993 -5.61 25.51 15.40
C ALA A 993 -6.22 24.12 15.65
N ASP A 994 -5.52 23.08 15.21
CA ASP A 994 -5.85 21.65 15.30
C ASP A 994 -7.15 21.22 14.59
N ASN A 995 -7.92 22.16 14.05
CA ASN A 995 -9.14 21.90 13.32
C ASN A 995 -8.85 21.59 11.84
N VAL A 996 -9.67 20.71 11.26
CA VAL A 996 -9.66 20.46 9.82
C VAL A 996 -10.19 21.70 9.10
N ILE A 997 -9.34 22.28 8.25
CA ILE A 997 -9.61 23.49 7.47
C ILE A 997 -9.97 23.22 6.02
N ALA A 998 -9.54 22.06 5.49
CA ALA A 998 -9.75 21.64 4.11
C ALA A 998 -9.59 20.12 3.98
N ASP A 999 -10.06 19.57 2.86
CA ASP A 999 -9.84 18.17 2.49
C ASP A 999 -9.42 18.03 1.02
N PHE A 1000 -8.72 16.93 0.74
CA PHE A 1000 -8.25 16.56 -0.58
C PHE A 1000 -8.43 15.06 -0.82
N THR A 1001 -8.43 14.66 -2.09
CA THR A 1001 -8.43 13.27 -2.52
C THR A 1001 -7.08 12.93 -3.15
N LEU A 1002 -6.52 11.80 -2.75
CA LEU A 1002 -5.34 11.19 -3.37
C LEU A 1002 -5.78 10.04 -4.26
N TYR A 1003 -5.32 10.06 -5.51
CA TYR A 1003 -5.52 8.99 -6.48
C TYR A 1003 -4.36 8.00 -6.32
N GLU A 1004 -4.67 6.79 -5.87
CA GLU A 1004 -3.71 5.76 -5.42
C GLU A 1004 -3.14 5.99 -4.02
N ASP A 1005 -2.82 4.87 -3.35
CA ASP A 1005 -2.12 4.90 -2.09
C ASP A 1005 -0.71 5.37 -2.42
N ASP A 1006 -0.43 6.65 -2.16
CA ASP A 1006 0.92 7.14 -1.93
C ASP A 1006 1.47 6.36 -0.73
N GLY A 1007 1.86 5.13 -1.00
CA GLY A 1007 2.59 4.25 -0.12
C GLY A 1007 3.92 4.93 0.09
N CYS A 1008 3.94 5.88 1.01
CA CYS A 1008 5.08 6.57 1.58
C CYS A 1008 6.20 6.75 0.56
N CYS A 1009 6.05 7.81 -0.25
CA CYS A 1009 6.99 8.32 -1.26
C CYS A 1009 8.37 7.66 -1.15
N GLU A 1010 8.79 6.94 -2.20
CA GLU A 1010 10.13 6.39 -2.44
C GLU A 1010 11.07 6.55 -1.24
N CYS A 1011 10.91 5.66 -0.26
CA CYS A 1011 11.91 5.53 0.79
C CYS A 1011 13.20 5.10 0.07
N ASP A 1012 14.21 5.98 0.00
CA ASP A 1012 15.54 5.57 -0.42
C ASP A 1012 16.04 4.53 0.59
N ALA A 1013 15.89 3.26 0.22
CA ALA A 1013 16.23 2.12 1.07
C ALA A 1013 17.74 2.07 1.39
N LYS A 1014 18.55 3.00 0.87
CA LYS A 1014 20.00 3.02 1.02
C LYS A 1014 20.51 3.93 2.13
N ASP A 1015 19.67 4.79 2.73
CA ASP A 1015 20.13 5.79 3.71
C ASP A 1015 19.60 5.53 5.14
N TYR A 1016 19.78 4.31 5.63
CA TYR A 1016 19.60 4.04 7.06
C TYR A 1016 20.82 3.34 7.65
N ARG A 1017 21.35 3.90 8.74
CA ARG A 1017 22.29 3.20 9.61
C ARG A 1017 21.48 2.18 10.40
N ASN A 1018 21.88 0.91 10.36
CA ASN A 1018 21.37 -0.11 11.26
C ASN A 1018 21.58 0.35 12.71
N LYS A 1019 20.55 0.91 13.36
CA LYS A 1019 20.54 0.95 14.83
C LYS A 1019 20.26 -0.47 15.31
N GLU A 1020 21.16 -1.04 16.10
CA GLU A 1020 21.04 -2.40 16.61
C GLU A 1020 19.95 -2.47 17.70
N LEU A 1021 19.25 -3.61 17.76
CA LEU A 1021 18.03 -3.80 18.53
C LEU A 1021 18.22 -3.54 20.03
N THR A 1022 17.25 -2.88 20.69
CA THR A 1022 17.26 -2.72 22.15
C THR A 1022 17.14 -4.09 22.86
N PRO A 1023 18.05 -4.46 23.78
CA PRO A 1023 18.03 -5.77 24.45
C PRO A 1023 16.79 -5.99 25.32
N LEU A 1024 16.24 -7.21 25.27
CA LEU A 1024 15.21 -7.65 26.20
C LEU A 1024 15.84 -8.14 27.51
N VAL A 1025 15.54 -7.43 28.61
CA VAL A 1025 15.98 -7.83 29.96
C VAL A 1025 14.89 -8.68 30.62
N ALA A 1026 15.16 -9.95 30.88
CA ALA A 1026 14.18 -10.91 31.39
C ALA A 1026 14.77 -11.79 32.50
N PRO A 1027 13.95 -12.31 33.44
CA PRO A 1027 14.43 -13.21 34.49
C PRO A 1027 15.13 -14.45 33.92
N ILE A 1028 16.23 -14.87 34.55
CA ILE A 1028 17.00 -16.07 34.17
C ILE A 1028 16.98 -17.05 35.34
N SER A 1029 16.81 -18.35 35.06
CA SER A 1029 16.96 -19.39 36.08
C SER A 1029 18.04 -20.40 35.72
N ARG A 1030 18.79 -20.88 36.72
CA ARG A 1030 19.77 -21.96 36.58
C ARG A 1030 19.68 -22.92 37.75
N PHE A 1031 19.83 -24.21 37.47
CA PHE A 1031 19.98 -25.23 38.49
C PHE A 1031 21.47 -25.54 38.67
N VAL A 1032 21.95 -25.53 39.92
CA VAL A 1032 23.34 -25.83 40.27
C VAL A 1032 23.33 -26.92 41.34
N VAL A 1033 24.09 -27.98 41.14
CA VAL A 1033 24.21 -29.04 42.14
C VAL A 1033 25.25 -28.64 43.17
N TYR A 1034 24.99 -28.85 44.45
CA TYR A 1034 26.00 -28.70 45.50
C TYR A 1034 26.80 -30.00 45.62
N THR A 1035 28.14 -29.88 45.67
CA THR A 1035 29.02 -31.02 45.91
C THR A 1035 30.14 -30.56 46.84
N PRO A 1036 30.29 -31.13 48.05
CA PRO A 1036 31.28 -30.66 49.02
C PRO A 1036 32.73 -30.69 48.50
N SER A 1037 33.05 -31.64 47.62
CA SER A 1037 34.39 -31.88 47.07
C SER A 1037 34.66 -31.20 45.73
N ARG A 1038 33.70 -30.49 45.13
CA ARG A 1038 33.84 -29.92 43.77
C ARG A 1038 33.26 -28.52 43.67
N ILE A 1039 34.06 -27.60 43.12
CA ILE A 1039 33.58 -26.27 42.74
C ILE A 1039 32.72 -26.41 41.48
N ASN A 1040 31.44 -26.10 41.61
CA ASN A 1040 30.50 -26.12 40.50
C ASN A 1040 30.27 -24.70 39.97
N THR A 1041 30.35 -24.56 38.65
CA THR A 1041 30.18 -23.28 37.95
C THR A 1041 29.01 -23.33 36.97
N ALA A 1042 28.33 -22.19 36.80
CA ALA A 1042 27.27 -22.02 35.83
C ALA A 1042 27.60 -20.83 34.92
N LYS A 1043 27.85 -21.10 33.64
CA LYS A 1043 28.01 -20.06 32.62
C LYS A 1043 26.65 -19.60 32.10
N ILE A 1044 26.46 -18.29 32.04
CA ILE A 1044 25.22 -17.66 31.61
C ILE A 1044 25.56 -16.61 30.56
N GLN A 1045 25.06 -16.85 29.34
CA GLN A 1045 25.00 -15.83 28.32
C GLN A 1045 23.76 -14.96 28.57
N VAL A 1046 23.98 -13.75 29.09
CA VAL A 1046 22.92 -12.79 29.42
C VAL A 1046 22.47 -12.02 28.17
N LEU A 1047 23.41 -11.52 27.37
CA LEU A 1047 23.14 -10.95 26.05
C LEU A 1047 23.20 -12.03 24.98
N ASN A 1048 22.11 -12.23 24.25
CA ASN A 1048 22.04 -13.14 23.10
C ASN A 1048 23.07 -12.75 22.01
N ASN A 1049 23.53 -13.71 21.20
CA ASN A 1049 24.42 -13.50 20.04
C ASN A 1049 23.81 -12.59 18.95
N LEU A 1050 22.57 -12.14 19.11
CA LEU A 1050 21.91 -11.21 18.20
C LEU A 1050 22.07 -9.73 18.63
N TYR A 1051 22.59 -9.47 19.84
CA TYR A 1051 22.89 -8.11 20.32
C TYR A 1051 24.37 -7.82 20.19
N HIS A 1052 24.70 -6.63 19.71
CA HIS A 1052 26.08 -6.26 19.47
C HIS A 1052 26.78 -5.87 20.78
N PRO A 1053 27.94 -6.48 21.07
CA PRO A 1053 28.65 -6.24 22.33
C PRO A 1053 29.31 -4.85 22.42
N GLY A 1054 29.37 -4.08 21.31
CA GLY A 1054 29.84 -2.69 21.31
C GLY A 1054 28.82 -1.70 21.88
N ASP A 1055 27.54 -1.99 21.70
CA ASP A 1055 26.44 -1.05 21.92
C ASP A 1055 25.80 -1.24 23.30
N TYR A 1056 25.89 -2.46 23.84
CA TYR A 1056 25.31 -2.84 25.12
C TYR A 1056 26.28 -3.68 25.95
N LYS A 1057 26.30 -3.44 27.26
CA LYS A 1057 27.07 -4.23 28.24
C LYS A 1057 26.22 -4.61 29.45
N VAL A 1058 26.59 -5.71 30.08
CA VAL A 1058 25.93 -6.26 31.27
C VAL A 1058 26.71 -5.85 32.52
N ILE A 1059 25.98 -5.39 33.53
CA ILE A 1059 26.52 -5.10 34.86
C ILE A 1059 25.76 -5.88 35.93
N VAL A 1060 26.45 -6.15 37.04
CA VAL A 1060 25.87 -6.74 38.25
C VAL A 1060 25.61 -5.63 39.25
N LYS A 1061 24.37 -5.49 39.72
CA LYS A 1061 24.00 -4.49 40.75
C LYS A 1061 24.29 -4.99 42.16
N ASN A 1062 23.95 -6.25 42.45
CA ASN A 1062 24.09 -6.87 43.77
C ASN A 1062 24.63 -8.29 43.64
N GLY A 1063 25.68 -8.64 44.39
CA GLY A 1063 26.29 -9.97 44.35
C GLY A 1063 25.45 -11.07 44.99
N PRO A 1064 25.63 -12.34 44.58
CA PRO A 1064 24.92 -13.47 45.18
C PRO A 1064 25.41 -13.78 46.61
N ASN A 1065 24.56 -14.42 47.42
CA ASN A 1065 24.83 -14.73 48.82
C ASN A 1065 25.61 -16.04 49.02
N LEU A 1066 25.37 -17.05 48.18
CA LEU A 1066 25.95 -18.40 48.33
C LEU A 1066 27.11 -18.68 47.36
N GLY A 1067 27.42 -17.74 46.46
CA GLY A 1067 28.49 -17.87 45.48
C GLY A 1067 29.27 -16.59 45.21
N SER A 1068 29.90 -16.53 44.05
CA SER A 1068 30.55 -15.35 43.48
C SER A 1068 30.36 -15.32 41.97
N VAL A 1069 30.46 -14.14 41.36
CA VAL A 1069 30.23 -13.93 39.93
C VAL A 1069 31.42 -13.23 39.31
N LYS A 1070 31.82 -13.64 38.11
CA LYS A 1070 32.82 -12.97 37.26
C LYS A 1070 32.33 -12.93 35.80
N PHE A 1071 32.86 -12.00 35.02
CA PHE A 1071 32.67 -11.98 33.57
C PHE A 1071 33.86 -12.63 32.86
N GLU A 1072 33.59 -13.54 31.94
CA GLU A 1072 34.53 -14.08 30.97
C GLU A 1072 34.22 -13.50 29.59
N GLU A 1073 35.25 -13.31 28.76
CA GLU A 1073 35.09 -12.90 27.36
C GLU A 1073 35.15 -14.12 26.45
N GLU A 1074 34.15 -14.28 25.59
CA GLU A 1074 34.12 -15.30 24.54
C GLU A 1074 33.97 -14.64 23.17
N VAL A 1075 34.42 -15.31 22.10
CA VAL A 1075 34.31 -14.78 20.73
C VAL A 1075 32.84 -14.59 20.36
N TYR A 1076 32.51 -13.42 19.82
CA TYR A 1076 31.19 -13.14 19.28
C TYR A 1076 31.08 -13.74 17.87
N GLU A 1077 30.50 -14.92 17.77
CA GLU A 1077 30.43 -15.71 16.52
C GLU A 1077 29.99 -14.93 15.25
N PRO A 1078 29.03 -13.98 15.31
CA PRO A 1078 28.67 -13.20 14.11
C PRO A 1078 29.77 -12.26 13.59
N LYS A 1079 30.66 -11.79 14.47
CA LYS A 1079 31.80 -10.92 14.15
C LYS A 1079 32.99 -11.33 15.03
N PRO A 1080 33.86 -12.24 14.56
CA PRO A 1080 34.91 -12.86 15.38
C PRO A 1080 35.94 -11.88 15.97
N ASN A 1081 35.97 -10.63 15.50
CA ASN A 1081 36.80 -9.54 16.01
C ASN A 1081 36.22 -8.84 17.25
N LEU A 1082 35.04 -9.24 17.72
CA LEU A 1082 34.41 -8.71 18.93
C LEU A 1082 34.26 -9.81 19.99
N ASN A 1083 34.27 -9.41 21.26
CA ASN A 1083 34.09 -10.30 22.39
C ASN A 1083 32.73 -10.07 23.07
N LYS A 1084 32.03 -11.14 23.44
CA LYS A 1084 30.79 -11.10 24.24
C LYS A 1084 31.07 -11.41 25.71
N GLN A 1085 30.28 -10.81 26.60
CA GLN A 1085 30.35 -11.06 28.05
C GLN A 1085 29.57 -12.32 28.43
N ILE A 1086 30.26 -13.28 29.05
CA ILE A 1086 29.66 -14.45 29.68
C ILE A 1086 29.75 -14.32 31.19
N LEU A 1087 28.60 -14.34 31.85
CA LEU A 1087 28.52 -14.28 33.30
C LEU A 1087 28.74 -15.68 33.87
N VAL A 1088 29.80 -15.85 34.66
CA VAL A 1088 30.15 -17.12 35.29
C VAL A 1088 29.86 -17.01 36.78
N TYR A 1089 28.88 -17.79 37.23
CA TYR A 1089 28.58 -17.99 38.63
C TYR A 1089 29.40 -19.18 39.16
N THR A 1090 30.10 -18.97 40.27
CA THR A 1090 30.87 -20.00 40.97
C THR A 1090 30.28 -20.18 42.35
N LEU A 1091 29.72 -21.37 42.61
CA LEU A 1091 29.17 -21.72 43.92
C LEU A 1091 30.32 -21.87 44.92
N ASP A 1092 30.18 -21.27 46.11
CA ASP A 1092 31.19 -21.36 47.18
C ASP A 1092 30.76 -22.43 48.18
N PRO A 1093 31.43 -23.60 48.21
CA PRO A 1093 31.02 -24.70 49.07
C PRO A 1093 31.06 -24.36 50.57
N GLU A 1094 31.96 -23.46 50.98
CA GLU A 1094 32.07 -23.05 52.39
C GLU A 1094 30.94 -22.10 52.79
N LYS A 1095 30.52 -21.19 51.91
CA LYS A 1095 29.37 -20.31 52.19
C LYS A 1095 28.08 -21.11 52.31
N VAL A 1096 27.86 -22.09 51.43
CA VAL A 1096 26.72 -23.01 51.53
C VAL A 1096 26.76 -23.82 52.83
N ALA A 1097 27.95 -24.31 53.22
CA ALA A 1097 28.14 -25.05 54.47
C ALA A 1097 28.02 -24.17 55.74
N LYS A 1098 28.22 -22.85 55.63
CA LYS A 1098 28.07 -21.89 56.75
C LYS A 1098 26.66 -21.31 56.85
N ASP A 1099 25.89 -21.26 55.77
CA ASP A 1099 24.51 -20.77 55.76
C ASP A 1099 23.53 -21.75 56.45
N SER A 1100 22.85 -21.30 57.50
CA SER A 1100 21.96 -22.14 58.31
C SER A 1100 20.62 -22.45 57.64
N ARG A 1101 20.18 -21.63 56.67
CA ARG A 1101 18.95 -21.85 55.89
C ARG A 1101 19.21 -22.80 54.71
N ALA A 1102 20.36 -22.65 54.04
CA ALA A 1102 20.76 -23.54 52.96
C ALA A 1102 20.92 -24.99 53.43
N ARG A 1103 21.55 -25.21 54.60
CA ARG A 1103 21.73 -26.55 55.20
C ARG A 1103 20.43 -27.28 55.57
N ARG A 1104 19.36 -26.55 55.85
CA ARG A 1104 18.04 -27.12 56.21
C ARG A 1104 17.13 -27.34 55.00
N SER A 1105 17.55 -26.88 53.83
CA SER A 1105 16.75 -26.93 52.60
C SER A 1105 17.24 -28.06 51.70
N VAL A 1106 16.33 -28.77 51.04
CA VAL A 1106 16.67 -29.70 49.96
C VAL A 1106 17.15 -28.92 48.73
N VAL A 1107 16.53 -27.77 48.48
CA VAL A 1107 16.93 -26.78 47.46
C VAL A 1107 17.04 -25.40 48.10
N ALA A 1108 18.23 -24.80 48.04
CA ALA A 1108 18.46 -23.41 48.41
C ALA A 1108 18.29 -22.49 47.19
N VAL A 1109 17.93 -21.22 47.41
CA VAL A 1109 17.78 -20.22 46.35
C VAL A 1109 18.81 -19.12 46.58
N ASP A 1110 19.59 -18.82 45.55
CA ASP A 1110 20.53 -17.71 45.52
C ASP A 1110 20.16 -16.77 44.37
N GLU A 1111 20.18 -15.46 44.59
CA GLU A 1111 19.71 -14.48 43.60
C GLU A 1111 20.72 -13.38 43.36
N LEU A 1112 20.72 -12.88 42.14
CA LEU A 1112 21.63 -11.88 41.62
C LEU A 1112 20.85 -10.90 40.76
N GLU A 1113 21.03 -9.61 40.98
CA GLU A 1113 20.43 -8.56 40.16
C GLU A 1113 21.41 -8.11 39.07
N TYR A 1114 20.95 -8.11 37.83
CA TYR A 1114 21.72 -7.67 36.67
C TYR A 1114 21.00 -6.56 35.91
N ALA A 1115 21.77 -5.67 35.30
CA ALA A 1115 21.27 -4.62 34.44
C ALA A 1115 21.99 -4.63 33.09
N VAL A 1116 21.28 -4.22 32.05
CA VAL A 1116 21.87 -3.94 30.74
C VAL A 1116 21.96 -2.43 30.58
N ILE A 1117 23.13 -1.93 30.21
CA ILE A 1117 23.38 -0.49 30.01
C ILE A 1117 23.83 -0.24 28.58
N GLU A 1118 23.39 0.86 28.00
CA GLU A 1118 23.81 1.35 26.68
C GLU A 1118 25.23 1.93 26.78
N SER A 1119 26.14 1.46 25.93
CA SER A 1119 27.57 1.76 26.02
C SER A 1119 27.90 3.22 25.71
N GLU A 1120 27.16 3.87 24.78
CA GLU A 1120 27.39 5.28 24.40
C GLU A 1120 26.85 6.27 25.42
N THR A 1121 25.63 6.06 25.91
CA THR A 1121 24.94 7.02 26.78
C THR A 1121 25.10 6.72 28.27
N GLY A 1122 25.41 5.47 28.63
CA GLY A 1122 25.44 5.00 30.01
C GLY A 1122 24.06 4.75 30.63
N ASN A 1123 22.97 4.92 29.86
CA ASN A 1123 21.61 4.74 30.35
C ASN A 1123 21.28 3.27 30.64
N GLU A 1124 20.48 3.03 31.68
CA GLU A 1124 19.97 1.71 32.01
C GLU A 1124 18.80 1.33 31.08
N VAL A 1125 18.97 0.26 30.32
CA VAL A 1125 17.95 -0.30 29.41
C VAL A 1125 16.89 -1.06 30.21
N GLY A 1126 17.31 -1.76 31.27
CA GLY A 1126 16.42 -2.48 32.17
C GLY A 1126 17.16 -3.36 33.17
N THR A 1127 16.42 -3.87 34.16
CA THR A 1127 16.92 -4.67 35.28
C THR A 1127 16.10 -5.95 35.46
N ALA A 1128 16.76 -7.06 35.78
CA ALA A 1128 16.08 -8.31 36.15
C ALA A 1128 16.94 -9.17 37.10
N LEU A 1129 16.34 -10.26 37.59
CA LEU A 1129 16.97 -11.22 38.49
C LEU A 1129 17.46 -12.48 37.76
N ILE A 1130 18.63 -12.96 38.17
CA ILE A 1130 19.11 -14.32 37.91
C ILE A 1130 18.89 -15.13 39.19
N THR A 1131 18.06 -16.16 39.11
CA THR A 1131 17.76 -17.08 40.21
C THR A 1131 18.51 -18.40 40.03
N PHE A 1132 19.37 -18.72 40.99
CA PHE A 1132 20.09 -20.00 41.08
C PHE A 1132 19.38 -20.92 42.07
N PHE A 1133 18.89 -22.05 41.58
CA PHE A 1133 18.34 -23.13 42.39
C PHE A 1133 19.47 -24.12 42.73
N ILE A 1134 19.90 -24.15 43.99
CA ILE A 1134 21.02 -24.95 44.46
C ILE A 1134 20.49 -26.22 45.09
N GLY A 1135 20.68 -27.37 44.45
CA GLY A 1135 20.32 -28.67 45.00
C GLY A 1135 21.34 -29.09 46.07
N VAL A 1136 21.00 -28.94 47.34
CA VAL A 1136 21.88 -29.26 48.49
C VAL A 1136 21.79 -30.74 48.86
N GLY A 1137 20.60 -31.35 48.69
CA GLY A 1137 20.30 -32.67 49.26
C GLY A 1137 20.26 -32.60 50.79
N ARG A 1138 19.52 -33.49 51.47
CA ARG A 1138 19.65 -33.55 52.94
C ARG A 1138 21.11 -33.90 53.26
N ILE A 1139 21.86 -32.93 53.78
CA ILE A 1139 23.14 -33.20 54.44
C ILE A 1139 22.76 -34.07 55.63
N GLY A 1140 23.00 -35.38 55.52
CA GLY A 1140 22.89 -36.26 56.68
C GLY A 1140 23.73 -35.65 57.79
N GLN A 1141 23.17 -35.52 58.98
CA GLN A 1141 24.04 -35.39 60.15
C GLN A 1141 24.91 -36.65 60.15
N ASP A 1142 26.23 -36.51 60.03
CA ASP A 1142 27.13 -37.65 60.17
C ASP A 1142 26.91 -38.22 61.57
N THR A 1143 26.19 -39.33 61.66
CA THR A 1143 26.06 -40.10 62.89
C THR A 1143 27.17 -41.13 62.89
N TYR A 1144 28.01 -41.10 63.91
CA TYR A 1144 29.09 -42.07 64.12
C TYR A 1144 28.61 -43.16 65.07
N GLU A 1145 29.06 -44.39 64.83
CA GLU A 1145 28.70 -45.56 65.63
C GLU A 1145 29.48 -45.53 66.95
N LEU A 1146 28.78 -45.43 68.07
CA LEU A 1146 29.27 -45.77 69.39
C LEU A 1146 28.95 -47.23 69.68
N SER A 1147 29.94 -48.11 69.61
CA SER A 1147 29.78 -49.55 69.86
C SER A 1147 30.72 -50.06 70.94
N GLY A 1148 30.53 -51.28 71.40
CA GLY A 1148 31.38 -51.82 72.45
C GLY A 1148 30.97 -53.19 72.93
N ASN A 1149 31.88 -53.87 73.62
CA ASN A 1149 31.59 -55.11 74.32
C ASN A 1149 31.37 -54.87 75.80
N VAL A 1150 30.45 -55.64 76.38
CA VAL A 1150 30.20 -55.69 77.81
C VAL A 1150 30.58 -57.06 78.32
N ALA A 1151 31.65 -57.14 79.11
CA ALA A 1151 32.07 -58.38 79.73
C ALA A 1151 31.31 -58.61 81.05
N TYR A 1152 31.12 -59.89 81.40
CA TYR A 1152 30.56 -60.36 82.67
C TYR A 1152 29.06 -60.06 82.94
N ALA A 1153 28.36 -59.38 82.01
CA ALA A 1153 26.90 -59.24 82.00
C ALA A 1153 26.27 -59.81 80.72
N LYS A 1154 25.15 -60.55 80.84
CA LYS A 1154 24.39 -61.10 79.70
C LYS A 1154 23.18 -60.24 79.29
N GLN A 1155 22.74 -59.36 80.19
CA GLN A 1155 21.64 -58.43 80.00
C GLN A 1155 21.98 -57.12 80.71
N PHE A 1156 21.99 -56.03 79.96
CA PHE A 1156 22.38 -54.72 80.47
C PHE A 1156 21.59 -53.61 79.76
N LYS A 1157 21.46 -52.49 80.45
CA LYS A 1157 20.83 -51.27 79.96
C LYS A 1157 21.88 -50.20 79.79
N ILE A 1158 21.88 -49.52 78.65
CA ILE A 1158 22.69 -48.32 78.42
C ILE A 1158 21.77 -47.12 78.32
N THR A 1159 22.14 -46.05 79.03
CA THR A 1159 21.53 -44.73 78.90
C THR A 1159 22.62 -43.75 78.49
N ILE A 1160 22.39 -43.00 77.42
CA ILE A 1160 23.32 -42.00 76.89
C ILE A 1160 22.68 -40.63 77.09
N THR A 1161 23.35 -39.75 77.83
CA THR A 1161 22.92 -38.37 78.05
C THR A 1161 23.90 -37.40 77.41
N ASP A 1162 23.44 -36.19 77.06
CA ASP A 1162 24.35 -35.10 76.67
C ASP A 1162 25.08 -34.51 77.89
N ALA A 1163 26.01 -33.57 77.64
CA ALA A 1163 26.76 -32.86 78.67
C ALA A 1163 25.89 -32.03 79.64
N ALA A 1164 24.61 -31.80 79.35
CA ALA A 1164 23.64 -31.13 80.23
C ALA A 1164 22.80 -32.11 81.06
N GLY A 1165 23.01 -33.42 80.89
CA GLY A 1165 22.33 -34.49 81.61
C GLY A 1165 20.98 -34.90 81.00
N ALA A 1166 20.64 -34.44 79.80
CA ALA A 1166 19.39 -34.82 79.11
C ALA A 1166 19.56 -36.17 78.39
N PRO A 1167 18.62 -37.12 78.52
CA PRO A 1167 18.72 -38.43 77.85
C PRO A 1167 18.57 -38.29 76.33
N ILE A 1168 19.56 -38.79 75.60
CA ILE A 1168 19.63 -38.79 74.13
C ILE A 1168 19.10 -40.11 73.56
N GLN A 1169 19.65 -41.24 74.00
CA GLN A 1169 19.22 -42.58 73.62
C GLN A 1169 19.35 -43.55 74.79
N GLN A 1170 18.47 -44.56 74.85
CA GLN A 1170 18.50 -45.60 75.87
C GLN A 1170 18.10 -46.94 75.23
N GLY A 1171 18.78 -48.02 75.59
CA GLY A 1171 18.51 -49.35 75.05
C GLY A 1171 18.86 -50.47 76.03
N GLU A 1172 18.07 -51.54 76.00
CA GLU A 1172 18.35 -52.79 76.72
C GLU A 1172 18.88 -53.83 75.74
N PHE A 1173 20.02 -54.42 76.06
CA PHE A 1173 20.72 -55.35 75.19
C PHE A 1173 20.82 -56.74 75.84
N THR A 1174 20.69 -57.77 75.02
CA THR A 1174 20.91 -59.18 75.38
C THR A 1174 22.15 -59.68 74.63
N GLY A 1175 23.14 -60.19 75.36
CA GLY A 1175 24.45 -60.54 74.81
C GLY A 1175 25.59 -59.74 75.45
N ASN A 1176 26.69 -59.58 74.73
CA ASN A 1176 27.90 -58.90 75.21
C ASN A 1176 28.32 -57.73 74.31
N LYS A 1177 27.44 -57.22 73.45
CA LYS A 1177 27.71 -56.10 72.52
C LYS A 1177 26.58 -55.08 72.52
N TYR A 1178 26.92 -53.82 72.29
CA TYR A 1178 25.98 -52.75 72.02
C TYR A 1178 26.47 -51.85 70.90
N SER A 1179 25.54 -51.10 70.31
CA SER A 1179 25.82 -50.11 69.26
C SER A 1179 24.71 -49.05 69.24
N PHE A 1180 25.11 -47.79 69.09
CA PHE A 1180 24.24 -46.63 68.92
C PHE A 1180 24.83 -45.66 67.89
N ASN A 1181 24.00 -45.07 67.03
CA ASN A 1181 24.43 -44.04 66.10
C ASN A 1181 24.14 -42.66 66.68
N LEU A 1182 25.19 -41.86 66.88
CA LEU A 1182 25.14 -40.58 67.59
C LEU A 1182 25.83 -39.46 66.80
N ASN A 1183 25.36 -38.23 66.94
CA ASN A 1183 25.99 -37.05 66.34
C ASN A 1183 27.32 -36.72 67.04
N PRO A 1184 28.22 -35.91 66.46
CA PRO A 1184 29.39 -35.40 67.19
C PRO A 1184 28.98 -34.61 68.44
N GLY A 1185 29.63 -34.91 69.57
CA GLY A 1185 29.31 -34.33 70.85
C GLY A 1185 29.94 -35.07 72.03
N LYS A 1186 29.89 -34.45 73.20
CA LYS A 1186 30.28 -35.07 74.47
C LYS A 1186 29.06 -35.74 75.10
N TYR A 1187 29.20 -37.03 75.37
CA TYR A 1187 28.16 -37.88 75.92
C TYR A 1187 28.60 -38.49 77.24
N HIS A 1188 27.65 -38.62 78.14
CA HIS A 1188 27.80 -39.37 79.38
C HIS A 1188 27.01 -40.68 79.25
N ILE A 1189 27.70 -41.80 79.32
CA ILE A 1189 27.15 -43.14 79.13
C ILE A 1189 27.05 -43.80 80.49
N VAL A 1190 25.83 -44.19 80.87
CA VAL A 1190 25.54 -44.96 82.08
C VAL A 1190 25.14 -46.36 81.67
N MET A 1191 25.90 -47.36 82.13
CA MET A 1191 25.62 -48.77 81.89
C MET A 1191 25.24 -49.48 83.19
N GLU A 1192 24.10 -50.17 83.17
CA GLU A 1192 23.52 -50.86 84.34
C GLU A 1192 23.22 -52.33 84.00
N GLY A 1193 23.77 -53.28 84.77
CA GLY A 1193 23.40 -54.69 84.67
C GLY A 1193 22.00 -54.95 85.25
N ILE A 1194 21.16 -55.73 84.56
CA ILE A 1194 19.74 -55.93 84.93
C ILE A 1194 19.56 -56.89 86.15
N ALA A 1195 20.63 -57.56 86.62
CA ALA A 1195 20.71 -58.34 87.87
C ALA A 1195 22.16 -58.22 88.43
N PRO A 1196 22.44 -58.41 89.75
CA PRO A 1196 23.37 -57.59 90.55
C PRO A 1196 24.85 -57.64 90.10
N GLN A 1197 25.15 -56.97 88.98
CA GLN A 1197 26.43 -57.00 88.27
C GLN A 1197 27.11 -55.63 88.22
N GLY A 1198 26.58 -54.64 88.95
CA GLY A 1198 27.16 -53.30 89.08
C GLY A 1198 26.70 -52.32 88.01
N ARG A 1199 27.08 -51.05 88.21
CA ARG A 1199 26.86 -49.91 87.31
C ARG A 1199 28.21 -49.29 86.99
N GLN A 1200 28.43 -48.93 85.74
CA GLN A 1200 29.65 -48.28 85.29
C GLN A 1200 29.26 -47.08 84.41
N GLU A 1201 29.97 -45.98 84.59
CA GLU A 1201 29.71 -44.72 83.88
C GLU A 1201 30.98 -44.28 83.17
N ARG A 1202 30.82 -43.64 82.01
CA ARG A 1202 31.94 -43.11 81.24
C ARG A 1202 31.51 -41.90 80.43
N ASP A 1203 32.37 -40.88 80.42
CA ASP A 1203 32.28 -39.78 79.46
C ASP A 1203 33.02 -40.15 78.18
N THR A 1204 32.39 -39.93 77.04
CA THR A 1204 32.99 -40.10 75.72
C THR A 1204 32.75 -38.88 74.85
N GLU A 1205 33.65 -38.62 73.91
CA GLU A 1205 33.53 -37.54 72.94
C GLU A 1205 33.61 -38.12 71.54
N ILE A 1206 32.55 -37.92 70.76
CA ILE A 1206 32.49 -38.30 69.35
C ILE A 1206 32.79 -37.04 68.54
N VAL A 1207 33.87 -37.06 67.76
CA VAL A 1207 34.29 -35.90 66.96
C VAL A 1207 33.98 -36.14 65.48
N ASP A 1208 34.65 -37.12 64.87
CA ASP A 1208 34.56 -37.42 63.44
C ASP A 1208 34.90 -38.88 63.08
N GLU A 1209 34.86 -39.80 64.04
CA GLU A 1209 35.06 -41.25 63.83
C GLU A 1209 34.18 -42.10 64.76
N ASP A 1210 33.94 -43.36 64.37
CA ASP A 1210 33.22 -44.34 65.19
C ASP A 1210 34.01 -44.64 66.47
N VAL A 1211 33.32 -44.65 67.61
CA VAL A 1211 33.95 -44.79 68.93
C VAL A 1211 33.62 -46.15 69.53
N VAL A 1212 34.64 -46.89 69.97
CA VAL A 1212 34.46 -48.20 70.61
C VAL A 1212 34.73 -48.10 72.11
N GLU A 1213 33.72 -48.36 72.94
CA GLU A 1213 33.82 -48.30 74.40
C GLU A 1213 33.41 -49.61 75.06
N ASN A 1214 34.37 -50.29 75.68
CA ASN A 1214 34.11 -51.56 76.37
C ASN A 1214 33.86 -51.34 77.87
N PHE A 1215 32.95 -52.12 78.43
CA PHE A 1215 32.55 -52.07 79.84
C PHE A 1215 32.71 -53.44 80.52
N ASP A 1216 33.14 -53.43 81.79
CA ASP A 1216 33.41 -54.63 82.59
C ASP A 1216 32.52 -54.59 83.85
N LEU A 1217 31.30 -55.11 83.74
CA LEU A 1217 30.35 -55.14 84.86
C LEU A 1217 30.66 -56.35 85.77
N GLY A 1218 31.60 -56.20 86.72
CA GLY A 1218 31.90 -57.26 87.69
C GLY A 1218 33.31 -57.37 88.28
N LYS A 1219 34.23 -56.41 88.06
CA LYS A 1219 35.48 -56.33 88.84
C LYS A 1219 35.26 -55.48 90.09
N LYS A 1220 35.45 -56.07 91.28
CA LYS A 1220 35.72 -55.32 92.52
C LYS A 1220 37.15 -54.83 92.52
#